data_AF-A0A8C4XUL6-F1
#
_entry.id   AF-A0A8C4XUL6-F1
#
_cell.length_a   1.000
_cell.length_b   1.000
_cell.length_c   1.000
_cell.angle_alpha   90.00
_cell.angle_beta   90.00
_cell.angle_gamma   90.00
#
_symmetry.space_group_name_H-M   'P 1'
#
loop_
_entity.id
_entity.type
_entity.pdbx_description
1 polymer ?
#
loop_
_entity_poly.entity_id
_entity_poly.type
_entity_poly.pdbx_seq_one_letter_code
_entity_poly.pdbx_strand_id
1 'polypeptide(L)'
;MDQLGYVRSTASAQGAKEGLGKPAAPQKNAYARLVQKHHSVRFRSYLNHVAQKMQLEESISSDPSSDLDPPLRRGLVKDNPARNGLNLRSYSPVRTSHLEQLMPGGFGNNKPQTAVNRSPHKTNTIVSPERDLEFEEDYYVHQHGAAADLLNMSDALGGRVSNSLRHRAALRKSSGSDEKDEDDMWRRKHKKRGRCAANTDTAAGHLLTEQFSEDVLAINARKNSHSSPGRVQGAEKRGFARTRNNSESARTPQNFDRKRQLSESQTETMDNSDNRINPRQLGTPRGGSCAAFPTSGDRKNLNKPTRGRKKSIFEAYMSKEDVSAGLKRGELIQGPLRINPKKYHEAFIPSPDGTRDIFIDGVVARNRALNGDIVVVKLLPKEQWKVIKPDGSDKETEATHESDVPEDMSGTCIPQETSKGDAKSPDVIIEAQFDDNDAEHGQDHLQDMLTDDIKKLSLDTSEKAKAVGIPGVHKTKQDDGPKVNDLRLLPDKFLQRTAKVVYILEKKHSRAATGFIKLLADKNSELFKRCAMFSPVDHRVPRVYVSLADCPPDFVTRPEDYSNMLFICRIVDWKEDSNFATGQLAKSLGQAGEIEPETEGILTEYGVDFSDFPPEALECLPQNLPWAISPGELAKRRDLRKECIFTIDPSTAKDLDDALSCKQLPDGNFEVGVHIADVSYFVLEETALDEVASERATSVYLVQKVIPMLPKLLCEELCSLNPMQDRLTFSVMWKVTPEGKILDEWFGRTVICSCVKLSYDHAQSMIESPGKAFSPEELPPVSPQHSIAEIQQAVLNLHQIAQHLRKQRFIDGALRLDQLKLSFTLDQESGMPQGCYIYQYRDSNKLVEEFMLLANMAVAHQIYRSFPEKALLRRHPPPQTKLLKDLMDFCNQVGLNIDFSSAGSLQKSLNETFGADKYAEARKEVLTHMFSRPMQMALYFCTGILEDETLFRHYALNVPFYTHFTSPIRRYADIIVHRLLSASLGASSPIRMEKEAVQRQADHCNDRKMASKRVQELSADLFFAIFVRECGPLESEAMVMGVLNEAFDVLVLKFGVQKRIYCNALPLLGFRFQKVGKKPELTLMWEPEKLEQESVHQVITIFTLVEVVLTSDGVPLKYSALLKRPSLR
;
A
#
# COMPACT_ATOMS: atom_id res chain seq x y z
N MET A 1 3.56 -34.29 -14.49
CA MET A 1 4.25 -35.56 -14.19
C MET A 1 4.35 -35.68 -12.68
N ASP A 2 4.06 -36.84 -12.12
CA ASP A 2 4.37 -37.14 -10.72
C ASP A 2 5.86 -37.44 -10.52
N GLN A 3 6.42 -37.12 -9.35
CA GLN A 3 7.19 -38.07 -8.54
C GLN A 3 7.65 -37.46 -7.19
N LEU A 4 8.09 -38.34 -6.29
CA LEU A 4 8.65 -38.10 -4.94
C LEU A 4 7.63 -37.59 -3.90
N GLY A 5 7.51 -38.18 -2.70
CA GLY A 5 8.11 -39.45 -2.23
C GLY A 5 7.77 -39.71 -0.75
N TYR A 6 7.21 -40.88 -0.42
CA TYR A 6 6.82 -41.25 0.95
C TYR A 6 7.84 -42.20 1.60
N VAL A 7 8.12 -41.99 2.89
CA VAL A 7 8.90 -42.91 3.76
C VAL A 7 7.97 -43.50 4.83
N ARG A 8 8.26 -44.73 5.29
CA ARG A 8 7.38 -45.56 6.14
C ARG A 8 7.93 -45.76 7.57
N SER A 9 7.02 -45.95 8.54
CA SER A 9 7.10 -46.94 9.65
C SER A 9 5.84 -46.87 10.55
N THR A 10 5.40 -47.87 11.33
CA THR A 10 5.21 -49.33 11.15
C THR A 10 4.51 -49.91 12.39
N ALA A 11 3.29 -50.44 12.26
CA ALA A 11 2.61 -51.43 13.15
C ALA A 11 1.22 -51.73 12.52
N SER A 12 0.83 -52.93 12.08
CA SER A 12 0.63 -54.23 12.77
C SER A 12 -0.62 -54.24 13.68
N ALA A 13 -1.59 -55.17 13.58
CA ALA A 13 -1.74 -56.33 12.67
C ALA A 13 -3.21 -56.82 12.52
N GLN A 14 -3.41 -57.86 11.68
CA GLN A 14 -4.60 -58.76 11.54
C GLN A 14 -5.83 -58.21 10.76
N GLY A 15 -6.53 -59.07 9.98
CA GLY A 15 -7.80 -58.67 9.33
C GLY A 15 -8.47 -59.65 8.33
N ALA A 16 -7.73 -60.15 7.32
CA ALA A 16 -8.15 -61.12 6.28
C ALA A 16 -9.17 -60.72 5.15
N LYS A 17 -8.65 -60.82 3.91
CA LYS A 17 -9.23 -61.43 2.67
C LYS A 17 -10.40 -60.83 1.85
N GLU A 18 -10.05 -60.62 0.57
CA GLU A 18 -10.75 -61.02 -0.68
C GLU A 18 -11.97 -60.24 -1.21
N GLY A 19 -11.95 -59.94 -2.53
CA GLY A 19 -13.07 -59.39 -3.30
C GLY A 19 -12.68 -58.45 -4.45
N LEU A 20 -12.38 -58.97 -5.65
CA LEU A 20 -12.33 -58.17 -6.88
C LEU A 20 -13.76 -57.94 -7.42
N GLY A 21 -14.09 -56.71 -7.82
CA GLY A 21 -15.47 -56.31 -8.17
C GLY A 21 -15.76 -56.06 -9.65
N LYS A 22 -17.02 -55.68 -9.95
CA LYS A 22 -17.52 -55.04 -11.19
C LYS A 22 -18.83 -54.25 -10.89
N PRO A 23 -19.43 -53.45 -11.82
CA PRO A 23 -19.81 -52.06 -11.52
C PRO A 23 -21.31 -51.76 -11.23
N ALA A 24 -21.56 -50.45 -11.03
CA ALA A 24 -22.80 -49.70 -10.75
C ALA A 24 -24.06 -50.07 -11.58
N ALA A 25 -25.29 -49.65 -11.25
CA ALA A 25 -25.79 -48.57 -10.35
C ALA A 25 -27.16 -48.98 -9.71
N PRO A 26 -28.04 -48.13 -9.08
CA PRO A 26 -28.22 -46.66 -9.16
C PRO A 26 -28.34 -45.88 -7.83
N GLN A 27 -28.48 -44.56 -7.93
CA GLN A 27 -28.65 -43.62 -6.82
C GLN A 27 -30.12 -43.54 -6.34
N LYS A 28 -30.43 -44.07 -5.15
CA LYS A 28 -31.64 -43.65 -4.37
C LYS A 28 -31.43 -43.49 -2.86
N ASN A 29 -30.17 -43.52 -2.39
CA ASN A 29 -29.87 -43.58 -0.95
C ASN A 29 -28.77 -42.57 -0.52
N ALA A 30 -28.91 -41.32 -0.94
CA ALA A 30 -28.06 -40.19 -0.52
C ALA A 30 -28.69 -39.40 0.63
N TYR A 31 -29.97 -39.01 0.50
CA TYR A 31 -30.71 -38.21 1.48
C TYR A 31 -30.65 -38.79 2.91
N ALA A 32 -30.99 -40.07 3.06
CA ALA A 32 -30.96 -40.76 4.36
C ALA A 32 -29.58 -40.72 5.04
N ARG A 33 -28.48 -40.77 4.25
CA ARG A 33 -27.11 -40.70 4.76
C ARG A 33 -26.68 -39.30 5.19
N LEU A 34 -27.20 -38.23 4.56
CA LEU A 34 -27.00 -36.85 5.05
C LEU A 34 -27.75 -36.62 6.37
N VAL A 35 -29.03 -37.00 6.43
CA VAL A 35 -29.89 -36.76 7.62
C VAL A 35 -29.35 -37.51 8.85
N GLN A 36 -28.81 -38.71 8.69
CA GLN A 36 -28.18 -39.47 9.78
C GLN A 36 -26.84 -38.87 10.24
N LYS A 37 -26.02 -38.29 9.36
CA LYS A 37 -24.69 -37.77 9.71
C LYS A 37 -24.69 -36.42 10.44
N HIS A 38 -25.72 -35.59 10.26
CA HIS A 38 -25.75 -34.24 10.84
C HIS A 38 -26.72 -34.15 12.03
N HIS A 39 -26.23 -33.63 13.16
CA HIS A 39 -27.01 -33.46 14.39
C HIS A 39 -27.78 -32.12 14.46
N SER A 40 -27.53 -31.18 13.54
CA SER A 40 -28.20 -29.87 13.52
C SER A 40 -29.67 -29.96 13.11
N VAL A 41 -30.57 -29.51 14.00
CA VAL A 41 -32.02 -29.47 13.76
C VAL A 41 -32.37 -28.51 12.62
N ARG A 42 -31.73 -27.34 12.52
CA ARG A 42 -31.91 -26.39 11.40
C ARG A 42 -31.54 -27.03 10.06
N PHE A 43 -30.43 -27.77 10.00
CA PHE A 43 -29.99 -28.42 8.75
C PHE A 43 -30.94 -29.53 8.30
N ARG A 44 -31.46 -30.33 9.24
CA ARG A 44 -32.52 -31.33 8.94
C ARG A 44 -33.82 -30.67 8.47
N SER A 45 -34.20 -29.54 9.05
CA SER A 45 -35.37 -28.76 8.61
C SER A 45 -35.20 -28.22 7.20
N TYR A 46 -34.01 -27.72 6.85
CA TYR A 46 -33.68 -27.25 5.50
C TYR A 46 -33.75 -28.39 4.47
N LEU A 47 -33.11 -29.53 4.76
CA LEU A 47 -33.17 -30.71 3.88
C LEU A 47 -34.60 -31.23 3.66
N ASN A 48 -35.43 -31.26 4.71
CA ASN A 48 -36.84 -31.63 4.59
C ASN A 48 -37.63 -30.64 3.70
N HIS A 49 -37.35 -29.34 3.81
CA HIS A 49 -38.00 -28.32 2.97
C HIS A 49 -37.61 -28.44 1.49
N VAL A 50 -36.33 -28.70 1.19
CA VAL A 50 -35.86 -28.99 -0.18
C VAL A 50 -36.52 -30.26 -0.73
N ALA A 51 -36.60 -31.33 0.07
CA ALA A 51 -37.26 -32.57 -0.34
C ALA A 51 -38.76 -32.39 -0.63
N GLN A 52 -39.48 -31.62 0.20
CA GLN A 52 -40.88 -31.27 -0.07
C GLN A 52 -41.05 -30.46 -1.36
N LYS A 53 -40.14 -29.51 -1.63
CA LYS A 53 -40.21 -28.69 -2.84
C LYS A 53 -40.03 -29.53 -4.12
N MET A 54 -39.08 -30.47 -4.12
CA MET A 54 -38.90 -31.39 -5.26
C MET A 54 -40.13 -32.28 -5.49
N GLN A 55 -40.79 -32.75 -4.43
CA GLN A 55 -42.03 -33.53 -4.54
C GLN A 55 -43.23 -32.71 -5.05
N LEU A 56 -43.26 -31.41 -4.78
CA LEU A 56 -44.25 -30.48 -5.35
C LEU A 56 -43.98 -30.16 -6.83
N GLU A 57 -42.73 -30.24 -7.29
CA GLU A 57 -42.37 -30.04 -8.69
C GLU A 57 -42.59 -31.32 -9.53
N GLU A 58 -42.32 -32.52 -8.99
CA GLU A 58 -42.61 -33.80 -9.67
C GLU A 58 -44.12 -34.09 -9.81
N SER A 59 -44.97 -33.58 -8.91
CA SER A 59 -46.43 -33.85 -8.90
C SER A 59 -47.27 -33.01 -9.88
N ILE A 60 -46.63 -32.22 -10.75
CA ILE A 60 -47.29 -31.35 -11.74
C ILE A 60 -47.28 -31.98 -13.16
N SER A 61 -46.65 -33.16 -13.37
CA SER A 61 -46.39 -33.71 -14.72
C SER A 61 -46.90 -35.15 -14.98
N SER A 62 -48.21 -35.38 -14.86
CA SER A 62 -49.00 -36.51 -15.45
C SER A 62 -50.49 -36.30 -15.08
N ASP A 63 -51.53 -36.59 -15.89
CA ASP A 63 -51.69 -37.19 -17.23
C ASP A 63 -53.08 -36.69 -17.81
N PRO A 64 -53.72 -37.26 -18.86
CA PRO A 64 -53.45 -37.10 -20.30
C PRO A 64 -54.63 -36.59 -21.21
N SER A 65 -54.30 -36.28 -22.48
CA SER A 65 -55.09 -36.50 -23.73
C SER A 65 -56.23 -35.57 -24.24
N SER A 66 -56.41 -35.62 -25.58
CA SER A 66 -57.58 -35.31 -26.45
C SER A 66 -57.81 -33.90 -27.09
N ASP A 67 -57.74 -33.92 -28.44
CA ASP A 67 -58.65 -33.36 -29.49
C ASP A 67 -59.02 -31.86 -29.69
N LEU A 68 -58.57 -31.38 -30.86
CA LEU A 68 -59.31 -30.70 -31.97
C LEU A 68 -59.92 -29.27 -31.81
N ASP A 69 -59.42 -28.38 -32.69
CA ASP A 69 -60.07 -27.21 -33.34
C ASP A 69 -61.54 -27.47 -33.78
N PRO A 70 -62.45 -26.47 -34.00
CA PRO A 70 -62.22 -25.30 -34.90
C PRO A 70 -63.13 -24.03 -34.62
N PRO A 71 -63.57 -23.14 -35.57
CA PRO A 71 -62.84 -22.21 -36.48
C PRO A 71 -63.43 -20.75 -36.64
N LEU A 72 -62.82 -19.93 -37.53
CA LEU A 72 -63.37 -18.72 -38.25
C LEU A 72 -63.41 -17.37 -37.48
N ARG A 73 -63.40 -16.13 -38.05
CA ARG A 73 -63.10 -15.45 -39.37
C ARG A 73 -63.19 -13.91 -39.10
N ARG A 74 -62.86 -12.91 -39.95
CA ARG A 74 -62.44 -12.83 -41.38
C ARG A 74 -61.69 -11.51 -41.70
N GLY A 75 -60.79 -11.54 -42.69
CA GLY A 75 -60.62 -10.48 -43.69
C GLY A 75 -59.30 -9.68 -43.72
N LEU A 76 -59.01 -8.87 -44.75
CA LEU A 76 -59.49 -8.89 -46.15
C LEU A 76 -58.67 -7.93 -47.07
N VAL A 77 -58.16 -8.40 -48.24
CA VAL A 77 -57.81 -7.57 -49.46
C VAL A 77 -56.63 -6.56 -49.27
N LYS A 78 -55.76 -6.19 -50.23
CA LYS A 78 -55.44 -6.48 -51.66
C LYS A 78 -53.89 -6.24 -51.84
N ASP A 79 -53.17 -6.31 -52.97
CA ASP A 79 -53.50 -6.55 -54.40
C ASP A 79 -52.43 -7.42 -55.13
N ASN A 80 -51.80 -6.94 -56.23
CA ASN A 80 -50.89 -7.68 -57.13
C ASN A 80 -50.20 -6.72 -58.15
N PRO A 81 -49.27 -7.18 -59.03
CA PRO A 81 -48.55 -8.48 -59.16
C PRO A 81 -47.02 -8.29 -58.93
N ALA A 82 -46.01 -9.10 -59.33
CA ALA A 82 -45.79 -10.36 -60.07
C ALA A 82 -44.40 -10.95 -59.65
N ARG A 83 -43.83 -12.11 -60.07
CA ARG A 83 -44.20 -13.27 -60.92
C ARG A 83 -43.29 -14.49 -60.58
N ASN A 84 -43.29 -15.53 -61.42
CA ASN A 84 -42.52 -16.79 -61.43
C ASN A 84 -41.03 -16.74 -60.97
N GLY A 85 -40.45 -17.75 -60.29
CA GLY A 85 -41.02 -18.96 -59.67
C GLY A 85 -40.03 -20.16 -59.47
N LEU A 86 -40.41 -21.14 -58.63
CA LEU A 86 -39.79 -22.49 -58.38
C LEU A 86 -38.47 -22.51 -57.55
N ASN A 87 -38.10 -23.50 -56.70
CA ASN A 87 -38.76 -24.74 -56.22
C ASN A 87 -38.22 -25.30 -54.84
N LEU A 88 -38.89 -26.35 -54.32
CA LEU A 88 -38.77 -27.18 -53.07
C LEU A 88 -37.35 -27.75 -52.67
N ARG A 89 -37.04 -28.39 -51.49
CA ARG A 89 -37.74 -28.82 -50.23
C ARG A 89 -36.83 -29.18 -49.00
N SER A 90 -37.39 -29.03 -47.79
CA SER A 90 -37.28 -29.74 -46.47
C SER A 90 -36.27 -30.87 -46.05
N TYR A 91 -35.65 -30.68 -44.85
CA TYR A 91 -35.55 -31.54 -43.63
C TYR A 91 -35.00 -33.01 -43.54
N SER A 92 -34.09 -33.20 -42.55
CA SER A 92 -33.88 -34.28 -41.54
C SER A 92 -33.63 -35.79 -41.86
N PRO A 93 -32.77 -36.49 -41.05
CA PRO A 93 -32.57 -37.94 -41.08
C PRO A 93 -33.03 -38.72 -39.81
N VAL A 94 -33.27 -40.05 -39.90
CA VAL A 94 -33.06 -41.09 -38.84
C VAL A 94 -33.43 -42.52 -39.31
N ARG A 95 -32.52 -43.50 -39.16
CA ARG A 95 -32.70 -45.00 -39.09
C ARG A 95 -33.49 -45.74 -40.22
N THR A 96 -33.44 -47.06 -40.48
CA THR A 96 -32.57 -48.23 -40.16
C THR A 96 -32.95 -49.41 -41.09
N SER A 97 -32.03 -50.28 -41.51
CA SER A 97 -32.32 -51.67 -41.94
C SER A 97 -31.07 -52.57 -41.99
N HIS A 98 -31.27 -53.90 -42.08
CA HIS A 98 -30.25 -54.96 -42.05
C HIS A 98 -30.01 -55.65 -43.41
N LEU A 99 -28.98 -56.52 -43.42
CA LEU A 99 -28.95 -57.89 -44.00
C LEU A 99 -28.25 -58.14 -45.35
N GLU A 100 -27.49 -59.27 -45.39
CA GLU A 100 -27.14 -60.13 -46.55
C GLU A 100 -26.40 -59.54 -47.79
N GLN A 101 -25.71 -60.31 -48.65
CA GLN A 101 -24.81 -61.47 -48.48
C GLN A 101 -24.04 -61.71 -49.82
N LEU A 102 -23.00 -62.57 -49.78
CA LEU A 102 -22.44 -63.34 -50.91
C LEU A 102 -21.55 -62.65 -51.99
N MET A 103 -20.83 -63.52 -52.70
CA MET A 103 -19.65 -63.37 -53.59
C MET A 103 -20.05 -63.85 -55.03
N PRO A 104 -19.19 -63.98 -56.10
CA PRO A 104 -17.73 -64.16 -56.13
C PRO A 104 -16.89 -63.64 -57.35
N GLY A 105 -15.58 -63.94 -57.34
CA GLY A 105 -14.58 -63.75 -58.42
C GLY A 105 -13.49 -62.72 -58.04
N GLY A 106 -12.17 -62.92 -58.15
CA GLY A 106 -11.33 -63.97 -58.79
C GLY A 106 -10.72 -63.43 -60.10
N PHE A 107 -9.40 -63.37 -60.35
CA PHE A 107 -8.17 -63.93 -59.73
C PHE A 107 -7.03 -62.87 -59.76
N GLY A 108 -5.87 -63.01 -59.08
CA GLY A 108 -5.41 -64.03 -58.12
C GLY A 108 -3.87 -64.06 -57.95
N ASN A 109 -3.40 -64.86 -56.97
CA ASN A 109 -2.02 -65.37 -56.76
C ASN A 109 -0.88 -64.35 -56.47
N ASN A 110 0.12 -64.63 -55.62
CA ASN A 110 0.54 -65.90 -54.98
C ASN A 110 0.90 -65.78 -53.47
N LYS A 111 1.20 -66.91 -52.83
CA LYS A 111 1.31 -67.18 -51.36
C LYS A 111 2.27 -68.40 -51.16
N PRO A 112 2.41 -69.07 -49.98
CA PRO A 112 2.35 -68.67 -48.55
C PRO A 112 3.53 -69.28 -47.71
N GLN A 113 3.37 -69.29 -46.37
CA GLN A 113 3.82 -70.30 -45.36
C GLN A 113 4.87 -69.86 -44.31
N THR A 114 4.87 -70.41 -43.07
CA THR A 114 3.84 -70.40 -41.99
C THR A 114 4.41 -71.03 -40.70
N ALA A 115 4.28 -70.33 -39.56
CA ALA A 115 4.16 -70.82 -38.17
C ALA A 115 5.22 -71.76 -37.54
N VAL A 116 5.44 -71.59 -36.21
CA VAL A 116 5.56 -72.67 -35.19
C VAL A 116 5.52 -72.04 -33.78
N ASN A 117 5.16 -72.84 -32.76
CA ASN A 117 5.01 -72.43 -31.35
C ASN A 117 6.17 -72.93 -30.45
N ARG A 118 6.18 -72.46 -29.18
CA ARG A 118 6.79 -73.02 -27.95
C ARG A 118 8.25 -72.71 -27.58
N SER A 119 8.40 -72.37 -26.29
CA SER A 119 9.50 -72.69 -25.35
C SER A 119 9.02 -73.83 -24.40
N PRO A 120 9.75 -74.31 -23.35
CA PRO A 120 11.10 -73.97 -22.82
C PRO A 120 12.01 -75.21 -22.50
N HIS A 121 13.12 -75.01 -21.73
CA HIS A 121 13.96 -75.92 -20.89
C HIS A 121 15.49 -75.64 -21.09
N LYS A 122 16.35 -75.39 -20.07
CA LYS A 122 16.96 -76.25 -18.99
C LYS A 122 17.97 -77.31 -19.52
N THR A 123 19.19 -77.57 -18.98
CA THR A 123 19.94 -77.10 -17.76
C THR A 123 21.44 -77.51 -17.75
N ASN A 124 22.29 -76.79 -16.98
CA ASN A 124 23.61 -77.19 -16.38
C ASN A 124 24.84 -77.40 -17.33
N THR A 125 26.14 -77.42 -16.92
CA THR A 125 26.76 -77.81 -15.63
C THR A 125 28.17 -77.18 -15.32
N ILE A 126 28.32 -76.54 -14.14
CA ILE A 126 29.45 -76.46 -13.15
C ILE A 126 30.95 -76.39 -13.59
N VAL A 127 31.72 -75.44 -13.02
CA VAL A 127 32.97 -75.62 -12.18
C VAL A 127 33.47 -74.26 -11.62
N SER A 128 34.10 -74.28 -10.43
CA SER A 128 34.81 -73.16 -9.75
C SER A 128 35.96 -73.78 -8.90
N PRO A 129 36.95 -73.05 -8.32
CA PRO A 129 36.75 -71.98 -7.30
C PRO A 129 37.84 -70.86 -7.39
N GLU A 130 38.38 -70.13 -6.39
CA GLU A 130 38.25 -70.03 -4.90
C GLU A 130 38.56 -68.58 -4.41
N ARG A 131 38.07 -68.22 -3.20
CA ARG A 131 38.60 -67.40 -2.06
C ARG A 131 39.74 -66.34 -2.24
N ASP A 132 39.85 -65.26 -1.42
CA ASP A 132 39.16 -64.84 -0.17
C ASP A 132 39.39 -63.33 0.18
N LEU A 133 38.55 -62.76 1.08
CA LEU A 133 38.78 -61.56 1.96
C LEU A 133 39.03 -60.15 1.34
N GLU A 134 38.80 -58.99 1.99
CA GLU A 134 37.77 -58.48 2.95
C GLU A 134 37.98 -56.95 3.20
N PHE A 135 37.03 -56.30 3.93
CA PHE A 135 37.06 -54.96 4.59
C PHE A 135 36.44 -53.69 3.97
N GLU A 136 36.01 -52.82 4.89
CA GLU A 136 35.01 -51.74 4.77
C GLU A 136 35.41 -50.51 5.66
N GLU A 137 34.61 -49.43 5.62
CA GLU A 137 34.45 -48.35 6.63
C GLU A 137 35.55 -47.28 6.94
N ASP A 138 35.16 -46.02 6.67
CA ASP A 138 35.03 -44.88 7.62
C ASP A 138 36.15 -43.92 8.14
N TYR A 139 35.86 -42.62 7.91
CA TYR A 139 35.85 -41.45 8.82
C TYR A 139 37.11 -40.68 9.33
N TYR A 140 36.86 -39.36 9.57
CA TYR A 140 37.61 -38.34 10.35
C TYR A 140 39.08 -38.02 9.92
N VAL A 141 39.71 -36.88 10.23
CA VAL A 141 39.34 -35.43 10.22
C VAL A 141 40.60 -34.63 10.65
N HIS A 142 40.84 -33.44 10.05
CA HIS A 142 41.89 -32.47 10.48
C HIS A 142 43.36 -32.98 10.43
N GLN A 143 44.45 -32.19 10.56
CA GLN A 143 44.65 -30.74 10.83
C GLN A 143 45.95 -30.21 10.13
N HIS A 144 46.44 -29.04 10.57
CA HIS A 144 47.69 -28.30 10.21
C HIS A 144 48.93 -29.10 9.73
N GLY A 145 49.89 -28.55 8.96
CA GLY A 145 50.06 -27.17 8.43
C GLY A 145 51.56 -26.75 8.39
N ALA A 146 51.88 -25.65 7.68
CA ALA A 146 53.24 -25.05 7.52
C ALA A 146 54.29 -25.95 6.78
N ALA A 147 55.45 -25.45 6.31
CA ALA A 147 55.81 -24.17 5.66
C ALA A 147 57.24 -24.28 5.05
N ALA A 148 57.52 -23.51 3.99
CA ALA A 148 58.89 -23.20 3.47
C ALA A 148 59.69 -24.42 2.89
N ASP A 149 60.71 -24.27 2.02
CA ASP A 149 61.15 -23.11 1.23
C ASP A 149 62.03 -23.52 0.01
N LEU A 150 62.08 -22.63 -1.00
CA LEU A 150 63.25 -22.29 -1.86
C LEU A 150 63.93 -23.25 -2.89
N LEU A 151 64.31 -22.63 -4.03
CA LEU A 151 65.41 -22.92 -5.00
C LEU A 151 65.18 -24.06 -6.04
N ASN A 152 65.66 -24.00 -7.32
CA ASN A 152 66.51 -23.00 -8.02
C ASN A 152 66.47 -23.03 -9.59
N MET A 153 67.03 -21.97 -10.24
CA MET A 153 67.46 -21.82 -11.67
C MET A 153 66.33 -21.84 -12.76
N SER A 154 66.16 -20.90 -13.71
CA SER A 154 67.02 -20.17 -14.70
C SER A 154 67.35 -20.99 -15.99
N ASP A 155 67.33 -20.49 -17.23
CA ASP A 155 67.86 -19.23 -17.85
C ASP A 155 66.90 -18.63 -18.94
N ALA A 156 66.80 -17.30 -19.19
CA ALA A 156 67.59 -16.37 -20.06
C ALA A 156 67.36 -16.54 -21.60
N LEU A 157 67.40 -15.54 -22.51
CA LEU A 157 67.90 -14.13 -22.58
C LEU A 157 66.94 -13.24 -23.44
N GLY A 158 67.01 -11.90 -23.51
CA GLY A 158 67.77 -10.93 -22.71
C GLY A 158 68.09 -9.58 -23.41
N GLY A 159 67.67 -8.44 -22.81
CA GLY A 159 68.20 -7.08 -23.07
C GLY A 159 67.29 -6.11 -23.86
N ARG A 160 67.31 -4.78 -23.66
CA ARG A 160 68.03 -3.82 -22.75
C ARG A 160 67.23 -2.47 -22.76
N VAL A 161 67.40 -1.36 -21.99
CA VAL A 161 68.02 -0.81 -20.74
C VAL A 161 67.57 0.71 -20.74
N SER A 162 67.41 1.57 -19.72
CA SER A 162 67.98 1.80 -18.36
C SER A 162 67.14 2.80 -17.50
N ASN A 163 67.16 2.63 -16.17
CA ASN A 163 67.23 3.68 -15.09
C ASN A 163 66.07 4.70 -14.88
N SER A 164 65.83 5.32 -13.71
CA SER A 164 66.62 5.45 -12.46
C SER A 164 65.81 5.67 -11.14
N LEU A 165 66.27 5.07 -10.01
CA LEU A 165 66.41 5.61 -8.61
C LEU A 165 65.22 6.26 -7.83
N ARG A 166 65.18 6.37 -6.48
CA ARG A 166 65.47 5.46 -5.31
C ARG A 166 65.24 6.17 -3.94
N HIS A 167 65.01 5.39 -2.85
CA HIS A 167 65.14 5.72 -1.39
C HIS A 167 64.13 6.75 -0.78
N ARG A 168 63.81 6.85 0.54
CA ARG A 168 64.12 6.13 1.83
C ARG A 168 63.01 6.55 2.87
N ALA A 169 62.52 5.88 3.93
CA ALA A 169 62.64 4.53 4.56
C ALA A 169 63.16 4.48 6.03
N ALA A 170 62.34 4.82 7.05
CA ALA A 170 62.54 4.64 8.52
C ALA A 170 61.20 4.91 9.29
N LEU A 171 60.89 4.42 10.52
CA LEU A 171 61.46 3.37 11.38
C LEU A 171 60.42 2.78 12.38
N ARG A 172 60.58 1.48 12.65
CA ARG A 172 60.02 0.53 13.65
C ARG A 172 59.50 1.00 15.06
N LYS A 173 58.63 0.14 15.65
CA LYS A 173 58.38 -0.17 17.10
C LYS A 173 57.60 0.90 17.92
N SER A 174 56.90 0.60 19.05
CA SER A 174 56.40 -0.68 19.64
C SER A 174 55.44 -0.45 20.84
N SER A 175 54.53 -1.41 21.10
CA SER A 175 53.98 -1.87 22.41
C SER A 175 53.58 -0.89 23.53
N GLY A 176 52.30 -0.96 23.95
CA GLY A 176 51.76 -0.48 25.24
C GLY A 176 51.59 1.05 25.36
N SER A 177 50.96 1.61 26.39
CA SER A 177 49.96 1.08 27.35
C SER A 177 49.55 2.21 28.30
N ASP A 178 48.26 2.35 28.56
CA ASP A 178 47.63 3.02 29.71
C ASP A 178 47.68 4.56 29.92
N GLU A 179 46.56 5.01 30.52
CA GLU A 179 46.28 6.23 31.31
C GLU A 179 46.16 7.67 30.73
N LYS A 180 44.93 8.19 30.91
CA LYS A 180 44.51 9.51 31.46
C LYS A 180 44.58 10.80 30.61
N ASP A 181 43.39 11.34 30.38
CA ASP A 181 42.87 12.63 30.90
C ASP A 181 43.84 13.83 31.07
N GLU A 182 43.52 14.95 30.41
CA GLU A 182 43.28 16.24 31.08
C GLU A 182 42.33 17.10 30.21
N ASP A 183 41.79 18.16 30.82
CA ASP A 183 40.53 18.80 30.42
C ASP A 183 40.68 20.25 29.91
N ASP A 184 39.60 20.70 29.25
CA ASP A 184 39.06 22.08 29.25
C ASP A 184 39.65 23.24 28.38
N MET A 185 38.73 24.17 28.12
CA MET A 185 38.85 25.60 27.81
C MET A 185 39.78 26.08 26.69
N TRP A 186 39.15 26.65 25.66
CA TRP A 186 39.17 28.12 25.49
C TRP A 186 37.91 28.63 24.76
N ARG A 187 37.38 29.79 25.16
CA ARG A 187 36.22 30.42 24.49
C ARG A 187 36.29 31.96 24.49
N ARG A 188 35.93 32.54 23.34
CA ARG A 188 35.58 33.95 23.07
C ARG A 188 36.71 34.99 23.10
N LYS A 189 36.81 35.76 22.01
CA LYS A 189 36.61 37.23 22.06
C LYS A 189 36.28 37.88 20.69
N HIS A 190 35.51 38.97 20.75
CA HIS A 190 35.35 40.09 19.78
C HIS A 190 35.01 39.89 18.28
N LYS A 191 33.75 39.49 18.03
CA LYS A 191 32.72 40.27 17.30
C LYS A 191 33.11 41.65 16.69
N LYS A 192 33.12 41.76 15.36
CA LYS A 192 32.72 42.95 14.52
C LYS A 192 32.22 42.41 13.16
N ARG A 193 30.93 42.40 12.85
CA ARG A 193 30.11 43.48 12.23
C ARG A 193 30.70 44.08 10.93
N GLY A 194 30.13 43.66 9.80
CA GLY A 194 30.14 44.30 8.48
C GLY A 194 28.97 43.71 7.66
N ARG A 195 28.27 44.52 6.85
CA ARG A 195 27.04 44.09 6.14
C ARG A 195 26.95 44.77 4.76
N CYS A 196 26.49 44.00 3.77
CA CYS A 196 25.77 44.46 2.56
C CYS A 196 26.46 45.35 1.50
N ALA A 197 26.56 44.76 0.30
CA ALA A 197 25.92 45.20 -0.96
C ALA A 197 26.66 46.11 -1.98
N ALA A 198 26.12 46.02 -3.21
CA ALA A 198 26.24 46.90 -4.38
C ALA A 198 27.45 46.74 -5.35
N ASN A 199 27.17 46.03 -6.45
CA ASN A 199 27.27 46.48 -7.85
C ASN A 199 28.61 46.66 -8.61
N THR A 200 28.44 46.54 -9.94
CA THR A 200 29.15 47.21 -11.06
C THR A 200 30.59 46.80 -11.45
N ASP A 201 30.66 46.13 -12.63
CA ASP A 201 31.33 46.61 -13.86
C ASP A 201 32.84 46.36 -14.18
N THR A 202 33.03 45.95 -15.44
CA THR A 202 34.12 46.31 -16.39
C THR A 202 35.53 45.66 -16.28
N ALA A 203 35.65 44.50 -16.94
CA ALA A 203 36.46 44.23 -18.16
C ALA A 203 38.03 44.28 -18.21
N ALA A 204 38.52 43.57 -19.24
CA ALA A 204 39.83 43.66 -19.95
C ALA A 204 41.06 42.90 -19.40
N GLY A 205 41.89 42.37 -20.34
CA GLY A 205 43.13 41.58 -20.09
C GLY A 205 43.03 40.12 -20.59
N HIS A 206 42.99 39.78 -21.90
CA HIS A 206 43.92 40.02 -23.01
C HIS A 206 45.17 39.11 -23.03
N LEU A 207 45.45 38.50 -24.22
CA LEU A 207 46.64 37.71 -24.63
C LEU A 207 46.68 36.23 -24.17
N LEU A 208 47.08 35.24 -25.00
CA LEU A 208 47.58 35.24 -26.40
C LEU A 208 47.17 33.95 -27.16
N THR A 209 47.31 33.96 -28.50
CA THR A 209 46.90 32.91 -29.46
C THR A 209 48.09 32.23 -30.14
N GLU A 210 47.88 31.02 -30.67
CA GLU A 210 48.19 30.54 -32.04
C GLU A 210 47.46 29.18 -32.22
N GLN A 211 46.65 28.87 -33.27
CA GLN A 211 46.85 28.83 -34.75
C GLN A 211 47.55 27.54 -35.22
N PHE A 212 47.32 27.00 -36.43
CA PHE A 212 46.36 27.31 -37.53
C PHE A 212 45.81 25.95 -38.09
N SER A 213 45.08 25.73 -39.19
CA SER A 213 44.74 26.36 -40.50
C SER A 213 43.32 25.84 -40.91
N GLU A 214 42.62 26.15 -42.01
CA GLU A 214 42.38 27.23 -43.01
C GLU A 214 41.25 26.68 -43.94
N ASP A 215 40.50 27.40 -44.78
CA ASP A 215 39.92 28.76 -44.81
C ASP A 215 38.91 28.74 -46.01
N VAL A 216 38.87 29.75 -46.89
CA VAL A 216 38.36 29.75 -48.28
C VAL A 216 36.83 29.62 -48.45
N LEU A 217 36.07 30.62 -48.93
CA LEU A 217 36.43 31.99 -49.37
C LEU A 217 35.18 32.92 -49.32
N ALA A 218 35.40 34.24 -49.28
CA ALA A 218 34.38 35.30 -49.48
C ALA A 218 35.05 36.57 -50.06
N ILE A 219 34.32 37.52 -50.69
CA ILE A 219 34.90 38.84 -51.08
C ILE A 219 33.86 39.95 -51.46
N ASN A 220 33.93 41.10 -50.77
CA ASN A 220 33.76 42.52 -51.20
C ASN A 220 32.45 43.10 -51.85
N ALA A 221 32.16 44.43 -51.80
CA ALA A 221 32.58 45.55 -50.93
C ALA A 221 31.84 46.92 -51.17
N ARG A 222 32.07 47.90 -50.25
CA ARG A 222 32.10 49.39 -50.38
C ARG A 222 30.82 50.29 -50.47
N LYS A 223 30.59 51.02 -49.37
CA LYS A 223 30.33 52.50 -49.17
C LYS A 223 29.51 53.33 -50.18
N ASN A 224 28.51 54.08 -49.66
CA ASN A 224 28.49 55.57 -49.62
C ASN A 224 27.43 56.11 -48.60
N SER A 225 27.29 57.44 -48.43
CA SER A 225 26.68 58.07 -47.22
C SER A 225 25.69 59.23 -47.43
N HIS A 226 24.97 59.59 -46.34
CA HIS A 226 24.08 60.75 -46.12
C HIS A 226 22.66 60.75 -46.73
N SER A 227 21.86 61.79 -46.45
CA SER A 227 20.54 61.62 -45.80
C SER A 227 19.36 62.50 -46.28
N SER A 228 18.16 61.90 -46.36
CA SER A 228 16.82 62.53 -46.23
C SER A 228 16.34 63.47 -47.36
N PRO A 229 15.03 63.82 -47.45
CA PRO A 229 13.83 62.95 -47.41
C PRO A 229 12.76 63.32 -48.49
N GLY A 230 11.81 62.43 -48.86
CA GLY A 230 10.65 62.87 -49.70
C GLY A 230 9.62 61.86 -50.22
N ARG A 231 8.40 61.92 -49.65
CA ARG A 231 7.03 61.71 -50.20
C ARG A 231 6.73 60.94 -51.55
N VAL A 232 5.79 59.98 -51.42
CA VAL A 232 4.51 59.79 -52.18
C VAL A 232 4.44 58.89 -53.45
N GLN A 233 3.49 57.94 -53.38
CA GLN A 233 2.82 57.11 -54.43
C GLN A 233 3.66 56.13 -55.28
N GLY A 234 3.21 54.89 -55.54
CA GLY A 234 2.00 54.20 -55.02
C GLY A 234 1.75 52.81 -55.64
N ALA A 235 0.84 52.03 -55.02
CA ALA A 235 0.28 50.73 -55.48
C ALA A 235 1.26 49.53 -55.65
N GLU A 236 0.91 48.27 -55.37
CA GLU A 236 -0.18 47.70 -54.54
C GLU A 236 0.20 46.26 -54.14
N LYS A 237 -0.12 45.81 -52.90
CA LYS A 237 -0.19 44.37 -52.54
C LYS A 237 -1.05 44.17 -51.28
N ARG A 238 -1.67 42.98 -51.18
CA ARG A 238 -2.86 42.73 -50.34
C ARG A 238 -2.55 42.35 -48.89
N GLY A 239 -3.45 42.75 -47.98
CA GLY A 239 -3.59 42.19 -46.63
C GLY A 239 -4.95 42.59 -46.01
N PHE A 240 -5.66 41.62 -45.42
CA PHE A 240 -6.85 41.85 -44.59
C PHE A 240 -6.47 41.50 -43.13
N ALA A 241 -6.75 42.25 -42.05
CA ALA A 241 -7.89 43.11 -41.64
C ALA A 241 -8.98 42.34 -40.84
N ARG A 242 -9.58 42.87 -39.76
CA ARG A 242 -9.30 44.12 -39.01
C ARG A 242 -9.83 44.13 -37.55
N THR A 243 -9.34 45.15 -36.84
CA THR A 243 -9.61 45.69 -35.49
C THR A 243 -11.04 45.79 -34.94
N ARG A 244 -11.12 45.88 -33.59
CA ARG A 244 -12.20 46.45 -32.74
C ARG A 244 -12.80 47.78 -33.25
N ASN A 245 -14.03 48.10 -32.82
CA ASN A 245 -14.32 49.27 -31.94
C ASN A 245 -15.79 49.33 -31.43
N ASN A 246 -16.05 50.13 -30.39
CA ASN A 246 -17.36 50.34 -29.74
C ASN A 246 -18.07 51.60 -30.23
N SER A 247 -19.42 51.60 -30.25
CA SER A 247 -20.30 52.60 -29.58
C SER A 247 -21.80 52.40 -29.92
N GLU A 248 -22.68 52.65 -28.93
CA GLU A 248 -24.06 53.24 -28.96
C GLU A 248 -25.04 53.03 -30.17
N SER A 249 -26.37 52.90 -30.04
CA SER A 249 -27.32 52.88 -28.90
C SER A 249 -28.76 52.46 -29.34
N ALA A 250 -29.76 52.50 -28.42
CA ALA A 250 -31.23 52.67 -28.62
C ALA A 250 -32.27 51.50 -28.57
N ARG A 251 -33.07 51.50 -27.48
CA ARG A 251 -34.56 51.39 -27.35
C ARG A 251 -35.44 50.36 -28.10
N THR A 252 -36.00 49.41 -27.34
CA THR A 252 -37.44 49.00 -27.18
C THR A 252 -38.42 48.94 -28.37
N PRO A 253 -39.26 47.88 -28.45
CA PRO A 253 -40.69 48.05 -28.07
C PRO A 253 -41.26 46.93 -27.15
N GLN A 254 -42.59 46.83 -27.01
CA GLN A 254 -43.35 46.01 -26.04
C GLN A 254 -44.20 44.89 -26.68
N ASN A 255 -44.80 44.05 -25.79
CA ASN A 255 -46.18 43.52 -25.81
C ASN A 255 -46.54 42.12 -26.40
N PHE A 256 -47.25 41.35 -25.55
CA PHE A 256 -48.38 40.39 -25.79
C PHE A 256 -48.17 39.23 -26.80
N ASP A 257 -48.47 37.98 -26.45
CA ASP A 257 -49.83 37.44 -26.17
C ASP A 257 -49.75 36.18 -25.24
N ARG A 258 -50.58 35.97 -24.21
CA ARG A 258 -52.00 35.50 -24.11
C ARG A 258 -52.20 33.98 -23.97
N LYS A 259 -53.03 33.64 -22.96
CA LYS A 259 -54.03 32.54 -22.91
C LYS A 259 -53.50 31.09 -22.79
N ARG A 260 -53.88 30.33 -21.74
CA ARG A 260 -55.17 29.60 -21.45
C ARG A 260 -55.26 28.28 -22.26
N GLN A 261 -55.82 27.15 -21.78
CA GLN A 261 -56.58 26.87 -20.54
C GLN A 261 -56.77 25.34 -20.27
N LEU A 262 -57.20 25.01 -19.03
CA LEU A 262 -58.09 23.89 -18.63
C LEU A 262 -57.58 22.44 -18.77
N SER A 263 -58.12 21.44 -18.06
CA SER A 263 -59.26 21.36 -17.08
C SER A 263 -58.85 20.48 -15.88
N GLU A 264 -59.15 20.80 -14.60
CA GLU A 264 -60.45 20.64 -13.87
C GLU A 264 -60.90 19.17 -13.73
N SER A 265 -61.39 18.67 -12.58
CA SER A 265 -62.40 19.24 -11.65
C SER A 265 -62.10 18.99 -10.14
N GLN A 266 -62.28 19.95 -9.21
CA GLN A 266 -63.45 20.28 -8.34
C GLN A 266 -63.72 19.26 -7.18
N THR A 267 -64.27 19.58 -6.00
CA THR A 267 -65.11 20.72 -5.49
C THR A 267 -64.79 21.14 -4.03
N GLU A 268 -64.82 22.46 -3.74
CA GLU A 268 -65.54 23.18 -2.63
C GLU A 268 -65.18 22.99 -1.12
N THR A 269 -65.32 23.96 -0.19
CA THR A 269 -65.95 25.32 -0.19
C THR A 269 -65.31 26.28 0.85
N MET A 270 -65.14 27.58 0.49
CA MET A 270 -65.24 28.88 1.24
C MET A 270 -64.79 29.03 2.75
N ASP A 271 -64.41 30.21 3.29
CA ASP A 271 -64.75 31.60 2.93
C ASP A 271 -63.70 32.71 3.32
N ASN A 272 -63.88 33.93 2.75
CA ASN A 272 -63.33 35.31 2.98
C ASN A 272 -62.57 35.69 4.29
N SER A 273 -61.81 36.81 4.46
CA SER A 273 -61.11 37.87 3.66
C SER A 273 -60.50 38.91 4.68
N ASP A 274 -59.76 40.02 4.44
CA ASP A 274 -59.11 40.68 3.28
C ASP A 274 -57.94 41.65 3.71
N ASN A 275 -57.33 42.32 2.73
CA ASN A 275 -56.62 43.66 2.64
C ASN A 275 -56.74 44.72 3.79
N ARG A 276 -55.91 45.79 3.93
CA ARG A 276 -54.79 46.46 3.17
C ARG A 276 -53.99 47.38 4.15
N ILE A 277 -52.78 47.90 3.89
CA ILE A 277 -52.43 49.15 3.14
C ILE A 277 -50.87 49.25 3.04
N ASN A 278 -50.35 50.07 2.11
CA ASN A 278 -48.92 50.34 1.77
C ASN A 278 -48.79 51.88 1.47
N PRO A 279 -47.68 52.53 0.99
CA PRO A 279 -46.24 52.19 0.87
C PRO A 279 -45.28 53.39 1.19
N ARG A 280 -44.05 53.42 0.61
CA ARG A 280 -43.23 54.62 0.18
C ARG A 280 -42.44 55.42 1.25
N GLN A 281 -41.35 56.16 0.95
CA GLN A 281 -40.31 56.14 -0.13
C GLN A 281 -39.13 57.11 0.24
N LEU A 282 -38.12 57.26 -0.63
CA LEU A 282 -36.93 58.15 -0.51
C LEU A 282 -35.93 57.78 0.62
N GLY A 283 -34.63 58.11 0.54
CA GLY A 283 -33.83 58.68 -0.55
C GLY A 283 -32.41 59.04 -0.07
N THR A 284 -31.37 58.86 -0.90
CA THR A 284 -29.96 59.17 -0.56
C THR A 284 -29.48 60.50 -1.15
N PRO A 285 -28.63 61.22 -0.40
CA PRO A 285 -27.25 61.50 -0.86
C PRO A 285 -26.22 61.19 0.25
N ARG A 286 -25.07 60.55 -0.02
CA ARG A 286 -23.85 61.04 -0.72
C ARG A 286 -23.08 62.18 -0.01
N GLY A 287 -22.05 61.79 0.74
CA GLY A 287 -20.69 62.38 0.65
C GLY A 287 -20.32 63.52 1.61
N GLY A 288 -19.10 63.49 2.15
CA GLY A 288 -18.56 64.57 3.01
C GLY A 288 -17.31 64.19 3.81
N SER A 289 -16.14 64.38 3.20
CA SER A 289 -14.76 64.29 3.70
C SER A 289 -14.41 64.38 5.21
N CYS A 290 -13.47 63.51 5.60
CA CYS A 290 -12.22 63.79 6.33
C CYS A 290 -12.15 64.28 7.81
N ALA A 291 -11.15 63.69 8.48
CA ALA A 291 -10.20 64.28 9.44
C ALA A 291 -10.43 64.19 10.97
N ALA A 292 -9.40 63.62 11.60
CA ALA A 292 -8.89 63.85 12.96
C ALA A 292 -9.70 63.41 14.20
N PHE A 293 -8.94 62.91 15.19
CA PHE A 293 -9.38 62.56 16.54
C PHE A 293 -9.65 63.82 17.40
N PRO A 294 -10.41 63.66 18.48
CA PRO A 294 -9.76 63.84 19.79
C PRO A 294 -9.88 62.61 20.72
N THR A 295 -9.15 62.65 21.83
CA THR A 295 -8.91 61.55 22.76
C THR A 295 -9.73 61.61 24.05
N SER A 296 -9.86 60.45 24.71
CA SER A 296 -10.11 60.24 26.16
C SER A 296 -11.43 60.76 26.79
N GLY A 297 -11.96 60.02 27.77
CA GLY A 297 -13.05 60.49 28.64
C GLY A 297 -14.00 59.38 29.11
N ASP A 298 -13.86 59.01 30.38
CA ASP A 298 -14.64 58.06 31.17
C ASP A 298 -16.10 57.73 30.76
N ARG A 299 -16.43 56.43 30.75
CA ARG A 299 -17.76 55.95 31.18
C ARG A 299 -17.65 54.69 32.04
N LYS A 300 -18.03 54.80 33.31
CA LYS A 300 -18.24 53.67 34.22
C LYS A 300 -19.57 52.97 33.91
N ASN A 301 -19.56 51.64 34.07
CA ASN A 301 -20.67 50.74 34.38
C ASN A 301 -22.03 50.92 33.66
N LEU A 302 -22.43 49.89 32.90
CA LEU A 302 -23.57 49.07 33.33
C LEU A 302 -23.47 47.64 32.76
N ASN A 303 -23.02 46.68 33.57
CA ASN A 303 -23.04 45.27 33.19
C ASN A 303 -24.48 44.73 33.21
N LYS A 304 -24.98 44.26 32.07
CA LYS A 304 -26.09 43.29 32.03
C LYS A 304 -25.51 41.88 31.89
N PRO A 305 -26.03 40.88 32.62
CA PRO A 305 -25.52 39.51 32.52
C PRO A 305 -25.87 38.93 31.14
N THR A 306 -24.89 38.79 30.26
CA THR A 306 -25.02 37.96 29.06
C THR A 306 -25.22 36.51 29.48
N ARG A 307 -26.27 35.87 28.94
CA ARG A 307 -26.51 34.42 29.08
C ARG A 307 -25.20 33.64 28.91
N GLY A 308 -24.97 32.67 29.80
CA GLY A 308 -23.71 31.94 29.87
C GLY A 308 -23.27 31.39 28.51
N ARG A 309 -22.11 31.85 28.03
CA ARG A 309 -21.39 31.14 26.97
C ARG A 309 -20.97 29.79 27.53
N LYS A 310 -21.24 28.70 26.80
CA LYS A 310 -20.60 27.41 27.10
C LYS A 310 -19.08 27.61 27.11
N LYS A 311 -18.36 26.98 28.04
CA LYS A 311 -16.89 26.90 27.97
C LYS A 311 -16.52 26.18 26.66
N SER A 312 -15.65 26.77 25.85
CA SER A 312 -15.13 26.09 24.65
C SER A 312 -14.18 24.97 25.08
N ILE A 313 -14.32 23.79 24.47
CA ILE A 313 -13.47 22.61 24.73
C ILE A 313 -12.20 22.68 23.87
N PHE A 314 -12.35 23.16 22.63
CA PHE A 314 -11.24 23.36 21.70
C PHE A 314 -10.87 24.83 21.56
N GLU A 315 -9.63 25.09 21.18
CA GLU A 315 -9.15 26.42 20.83
C GLU A 315 -9.64 26.82 19.43
N ALA A 316 -10.11 28.06 19.28
CA ALA A 316 -10.47 28.60 17.97
C ALA A 316 -9.24 28.65 17.05
N TYR A 317 -9.43 28.35 15.75
CA TYR A 317 -8.32 28.40 14.79
C TYR A 317 -7.84 29.83 14.55
N MET A 318 -6.53 29.98 14.29
CA MET A 318 -5.92 31.26 13.92
C MET A 318 -6.43 31.76 12.55
N SER A 319 -6.29 33.08 12.30
CA SER A 319 -6.58 33.64 10.98
C SER A 319 -5.59 33.12 9.91
N LYS A 320 -5.98 33.14 8.63
CA LYS A 320 -5.10 32.72 7.53
C LYS A 320 -3.90 33.65 7.39
N GLU A 321 -4.12 34.91 7.73
CA GLU A 321 -3.18 36.02 7.71
C GLU A 321 -2.10 35.81 8.78
N ASP A 322 -2.49 35.51 10.02
CA ASP A 322 -1.58 35.21 11.13
C ASP A 322 -0.82 33.89 10.89
N VAL A 323 -1.47 32.88 10.30
CA VAL A 323 -0.83 31.61 9.92
C VAL A 323 0.23 31.85 8.83
N SER A 324 -0.10 32.57 7.76
CA SER A 324 0.87 32.91 6.71
C SER A 324 2.04 33.72 7.25
N ALA A 325 1.77 34.69 8.14
CA ALA A 325 2.79 35.53 8.75
C ALA A 325 3.67 34.74 9.75
N GLY A 326 3.09 33.86 10.56
CA GLY A 326 3.80 33.02 11.52
C GLY A 326 4.69 31.95 10.86
N LEU A 327 4.21 31.33 9.77
CA LEU A 327 5.02 30.44 8.93
C LEU A 327 6.20 31.19 8.29
N LYS A 328 5.97 32.39 7.73
CA LYS A 328 7.03 33.25 7.17
C LYS A 328 8.07 33.73 8.19
N ARG A 329 7.71 33.81 9.49
CA ARG A 329 8.63 34.13 10.59
C ARG A 329 9.31 32.89 11.20
N GLY A 330 8.89 31.67 10.85
CA GLY A 330 9.36 30.43 11.47
C GLY A 330 8.85 30.20 12.90
N GLU A 331 7.83 30.94 13.34
CA GLU A 331 7.18 30.79 14.65
C GLU A 331 6.16 29.63 14.67
N LEU A 332 5.67 29.26 13.49
CA LEU A 332 4.74 28.16 13.27
C LEU A 332 5.39 27.12 12.37
N ILE A 333 5.00 25.86 12.55
CA ILE A 333 5.51 24.71 11.79
C ILE A 333 4.33 24.03 11.09
N GLN A 334 4.47 23.71 9.80
CA GLN A 334 3.48 22.94 9.05
C GLN A 334 3.94 21.50 8.83
N GLY A 335 3.00 20.55 8.78
CA GLY A 335 3.29 19.16 8.40
C GLY A 335 2.07 18.23 8.40
N PRO A 336 2.17 17.04 7.80
CA PRO A 336 1.13 16.02 7.84
C PRO A 336 1.01 15.42 9.25
N LEU A 337 -0.22 15.40 9.78
CA LEU A 337 -0.55 14.85 11.09
C LEU A 337 -0.66 13.32 11.06
N ARG A 338 0.01 12.62 11.97
CA ARG A 338 -0.12 11.18 12.19
C ARG A 338 -0.66 10.91 13.59
N ILE A 339 -1.78 10.20 13.67
CA ILE A 339 -2.40 9.80 14.95
C ILE A 339 -2.01 8.36 15.27
N ASN A 340 -1.59 8.08 16.51
CA ASN A 340 -1.24 6.72 16.95
C ASN A 340 -2.52 5.85 17.03
N PRO A 341 -2.65 4.77 16.22
CA PRO A 341 -3.86 3.95 16.21
C PRO A 341 -4.04 3.09 17.48
N LYS A 342 -2.98 2.89 18.29
CA LYS A 342 -3.05 2.14 19.56
C LYS A 342 -3.33 3.03 20.77
N LYS A 343 -2.83 4.27 20.77
CA LYS A 343 -3.07 5.28 21.81
C LYS A 343 -3.53 6.58 21.14
N TYR A 344 -4.82 6.68 20.79
CA TYR A 344 -5.39 7.76 19.94
C TYR A 344 -5.24 9.19 20.50
N HIS A 345 -4.87 9.35 21.77
CA HIS A 345 -4.52 10.63 22.38
C HIS A 345 -3.14 11.13 21.93
N GLU A 346 -2.23 10.25 21.49
CA GLU A 346 -0.94 10.63 20.93
C GLU A 346 -1.03 10.94 19.44
N ALA A 347 -0.54 12.11 19.04
CA ALA A 347 -0.33 12.43 17.63
C ALA A 347 1.03 13.11 17.39
N PHE A 348 1.47 13.12 16.14
CA PHE A 348 2.82 13.52 15.74
C PHE A 348 2.79 14.27 14.41
N ILE A 349 3.68 15.26 14.24
CA ILE A 349 4.04 15.82 12.93
C ILE A 349 5.55 15.66 12.70
N PRO A 350 6.01 15.50 11.44
CA PRO A 350 7.45 15.51 11.15
C PRO A 350 8.06 16.87 11.49
N SER A 351 9.25 16.87 12.10
CA SER A 351 10.03 18.10 12.34
C SER A 351 10.75 18.54 11.06
N PRO A 352 10.72 19.85 10.68
CA PRO A 352 11.43 20.35 9.50
C PRO A 352 12.94 20.13 9.51
N ASP A 353 13.55 19.94 10.68
CA ASP A 353 14.98 19.62 10.82
C ASP A 353 15.31 18.11 10.76
N GLY A 354 14.31 17.25 10.51
CA GLY A 354 14.49 15.80 10.35
C GLY A 354 14.91 15.04 11.62
N THR A 355 14.96 15.69 12.80
CA THR A 355 15.57 15.12 14.02
C THR A 355 14.69 14.09 14.74
N ARG A 356 13.53 14.52 15.25
CA ARG A 356 12.55 13.74 16.01
C ARG A 356 11.19 14.37 15.76
N ASP A 357 10.15 13.57 15.58
CA ASP A 357 8.78 14.07 15.41
C ASP A 357 8.36 15.00 16.55
N ILE A 358 7.63 16.06 16.21
CA ILE A 358 7.01 16.97 17.17
C ILE A 358 5.76 16.29 17.71
N PHE A 359 5.67 16.16 19.02
CA PHE A 359 4.57 15.50 19.72
C PHE A 359 3.39 16.45 19.93
N ILE A 360 2.18 15.92 19.79
CA ILE A 360 0.91 16.61 20.03
C ILE A 360 0.18 15.82 21.12
N ASP A 361 0.03 16.43 22.30
CA ASP A 361 -0.44 15.75 23.51
C ASP A 361 -1.96 15.90 23.70
N GLY A 362 -2.69 14.80 23.54
CA GLY A 362 -4.13 14.77 23.74
C GLY A 362 -4.96 15.33 22.58
N VAL A 363 -6.26 15.00 22.61
CA VAL A 363 -7.22 15.39 21.55
C VAL A 363 -7.42 16.91 21.50
N VAL A 364 -7.32 17.61 22.63
CA VAL A 364 -7.47 19.07 22.72
C VAL A 364 -6.32 19.77 21.98
N ALA A 365 -5.06 19.39 22.23
CA ALA A 365 -3.91 19.96 21.51
C ALA A 365 -3.89 19.57 20.02
N ARG A 366 -4.51 18.44 19.65
CA ARG A 366 -4.77 18.07 18.25
C ARG A 366 -5.81 18.95 17.55
N ASN A 367 -6.59 19.72 18.31
CA ASN A 367 -7.57 20.71 17.85
C ASN A 367 -8.36 20.26 16.61
N ARG A 368 -9.12 19.18 16.79
CA ARG A 368 -10.11 18.65 15.82
C ARG A 368 -9.55 18.18 14.46
N ALA A 369 -8.23 18.16 14.29
CA ALA A 369 -7.58 17.61 13.10
C ALA A 369 -7.62 16.07 13.07
N LEU A 370 -7.64 15.51 11.86
CA LEU A 370 -7.72 14.07 11.58
C LEU A 370 -6.41 13.53 10.99
N ASN A 371 -6.25 12.21 11.00
CA ASN A 371 -5.04 11.56 10.50
C ASN A 371 -4.83 11.83 9.01
N GLY A 372 -3.65 12.34 8.64
CA GLY A 372 -3.24 12.70 7.28
C GLY A 372 -3.39 14.18 6.94
N ASP A 373 -4.17 14.96 7.70
CA ASP A 373 -4.35 16.39 7.45
C ASP A 373 -3.03 17.17 7.48
N ILE A 374 -2.88 18.17 6.60
CA ILE A 374 -1.77 19.12 6.67
C ILE A 374 -2.14 20.19 7.69
N VAL A 375 -1.51 20.13 8.86
CA VAL A 375 -1.78 21.02 10.00
C VAL A 375 -0.67 22.03 10.18
N VAL A 376 -0.99 23.13 10.86
CA VAL A 376 -0.02 24.10 11.38
C VAL A 376 -0.06 24.04 12.89
N VAL A 377 1.11 23.93 13.50
CA VAL A 377 1.29 23.84 14.95
C VAL A 377 2.13 25.00 15.47
N LYS A 378 1.86 25.37 16.72
CA LYS A 378 2.69 26.26 17.52
C LYS A 378 3.40 25.44 18.60
N LEU A 379 4.74 25.55 18.66
CA LEU A 379 5.52 24.92 19.73
C LEU A 379 5.09 25.47 21.10
N LEU A 380 5.00 24.58 22.09
CA LEU A 380 4.81 24.97 23.48
C LEU A 380 6.15 25.44 24.09
N PRO A 381 6.14 26.18 25.22
CA PRO A 381 7.33 26.46 26.02
C PRO A 381 8.10 25.18 26.37
N LYS A 382 9.42 25.28 26.57
CA LYS A 382 10.30 24.11 26.81
C LYS A 382 9.91 23.35 28.09
N GLU A 383 9.32 24.07 29.04
CA GLU A 383 8.77 23.60 30.30
C GLU A 383 7.56 22.66 30.12
N GLN A 384 6.95 22.63 28.93
CA GLN A 384 5.80 21.80 28.56
C GLN A 384 6.18 20.72 27.53
N TRP A 385 7.47 20.46 27.32
CA TRP A 385 7.96 19.42 26.39
C TRP A 385 7.95 18.04 27.06
N LYS A 386 7.47 17.01 26.35
CA LYS A 386 7.32 15.65 26.90
C LYS A 386 8.70 15.10 27.27
N VAL A 387 8.88 14.77 28.55
CA VAL A 387 10.09 14.13 29.06
C VAL A 387 10.08 12.67 28.66
N ILE A 388 11.03 12.28 27.82
CA ILE A 388 11.32 10.88 27.51
C ILE A 388 12.16 10.31 28.64
N LYS A 389 11.53 9.50 29.50
CA LYS A 389 12.27 8.56 30.36
C LYS A 389 13.08 7.63 29.46
N PRO A 390 14.35 7.32 29.78
CA PRO A 390 15.08 6.27 29.06
C PRO A 390 14.43 4.89 29.30
N ASP A 391 14.42 4.02 28.28
CA ASP A 391 13.66 2.76 28.27
C ASP A 391 14.07 1.73 29.35
N GLY A 392 13.52 1.88 30.55
CA GLY A 392 13.80 1.02 31.69
C GLY A 392 12.95 1.23 32.95
N SER A 393 11.90 2.05 32.91
CA SER A 393 11.09 2.34 34.11
C SER A 393 9.60 2.59 33.79
N ASP A 394 9.00 1.71 33.00
CA ASP A 394 7.54 1.63 32.87
C ASP A 394 6.95 0.84 34.04
N LYS A 395 6.87 1.51 35.20
CA LYS A 395 5.81 1.24 36.17
C LYS A 395 4.59 2.06 35.76
N GLU A 396 3.71 1.48 34.94
CA GLU A 396 2.29 1.86 35.01
C GLU A 396 1.74 1.37 36.37
N THR A 397 0.75 2.05 36.92
CA THR A 397 0.45 2.02 38.36
C THR A 397 -0.21 0.72 38.86
N GLU A 398 0.30 0.20 39.97
CA GLU A 398 -0.33 -0.87 40.75
C GLU A 398 -1.74 -0.42 41.21
N ALA A 399 -2.78 -1.13 40.77
CA ALA A 399 -4.12 -0.99 41.33
C ALA A 399 -4.20 -1.79 42.64
N THR A 400 -4.39 -1.10 43.76
CA THR A 400 -4.37 -1.72 45.09
C THR A 400 -5.61 -2.58 45.32
N HIS A 401 -5.49 -3.88 45.08
CA HIS A 401 -6.42 -4.87 45.62
C HIS A 401 -6.02 -5.19 47.07
N GLU A 402 -6.63 -4.52 48.05
CA GLU A 402 -6.69 -5.07 49.40
C GLU A 402 -7.73 -6.20 49.46
N SER A 403 -7.38 -7.28 50.14
CA SER A 403 -8.16 -8.50 50.23
C SER A 403 -8.49 -8.81 51.69
N ASP A 404 -9.57 -8.21 52.20
CA ASP A 404 -10.11 -8.58 53.51
C ASP A 404 -10.96 -9.85 53.40
N VAL A 405 -10.65 -10.83 54.24
CA VAL A 405 -11.34 -12.12 54.33
C VAL A 405 -11.94 -12.25 55.73
N PRO A 406 -13.27 -12.44 55.83
CA PRO A 406 -13.89 -13.07 56.99
C PRO A 406 -14.25 -14.53 56.66
N GLU A 407 -13.70 -15.48 57.43
CA GLU A 407 -14.26 -16.83 57.50
C GLU A 407 -15.51 -16.81 58.40
N ASP A 408 -16.65 -17.39 57.96
CA ASP A 408 -17.29 -18.42 58.79
C ASP A 408 -18.35 -19.31 58.07
N MET A 409 -18.36 -20.58 58.51
CA MET A 409 -19.35 -21.68 58.44
C MET A 409 -20.60 -21.67 57.51
N SER A 410 -20.66 -22.73 56.68
CA SER A 410 -21.83 -23.61 56.37
C SER A 410 -22.96 -23.14 55.42
N GLY A 411 -23.46 -24.02 54.51
CA GLY A 411 -24.66 -23.71 53.69
C GLY A 411 -24.91 -24.44 52.34
N THR A 412 -24.83 -25.77 52.29
CA THR A 412 -25.39 -26.72 51.29
C THR A 412 -26.22 -26.24 50.05
N CYS A 413 -25.73 -26.58 48.84
CA CYS A 413 -26.45 -26.95 47.59
C CYS A 413 -27.06 -25.94 46.56
N ILE A 414 -26.59 -26.13 45.30
CA ILE A 414 -27.32 -26.09 44.00
C ILE A 414 -27.53 -24.70 43.33
N PRO A 415 -27.35 -24.55 42.00
CA PRO A 415 -27.11 -23.24 41.37
C PRO A 415 -28.30 -22.66 40.58
N GLN A 416 -28.21 -21.36 40.25
CA GLN A 416 -28.91 -20.74 39.12
C GLN A 416 -27.93 -19.87 38.30
N GLU A 417 -28.10 -19.90 36.98
CA GLU A 417 -27.32 -19.10 36.03
C GLU A 417 -27.82 -17.65 36.01
N THR A 418 -26.90 -16.68 35.94
CA THR A 418 -27.21 -15.32 35.48
C THR A 418 -26.11 -14.83 34.53
N SER A 419 -26.53 -14.16 33.46
CA SER A 419 -25.65 -13.73 32.37
C SER A 419 -24.77 -12.54 32.78
N LYS A 420 -23.48 -12.62 32.47
CA LYS A 420 -22.57 -11.46 32.45
C LYS A 420 -22.40 -11.02 31.00
N GLY A 421 -22.76 -9.77 30.70
CA GLY A 421 -22.50 -9.14 29.41
C GLY A 421 -21.09 -8.54 29.35
N ASP A 422 -20.46 -8.58 28.18
CA ASP A 422 -19.09 -8.07 27.99
C ASP A 422 -19.02 -6.54 27.99
N ALA A 423 -18.30 -5.99 28.98
CA ALA A 423 -18.05 -4.56 29.12
C ALA A 423 -16.54 -4.26 29.16
N LYS A 424 -15.84 -4.50 28.05
CA LYS A 424 -14.45 -4.05 27.83
C LYS A 424 -14.25 -3.43 26.45
N SER A 425 -14.36 -2.11 26.39
CA SER A 425 -13.79 -1.26 25.34
C SER A 425 -13.48 0.11 25.97
N PRO A 426 -12.27 0.66 25.82
CA PRO A 426 -11.90 1.90 26.50
C PRO A 426 -12.68 3.07 25.92
N ASP A 427 -13.32 3.84 26.80
CA ASP A 427 -14.26 4.87 26.38
C ASP A 427 -13.59 6.17 25.90
N VAL A 428 -14.37 6.96 25.16
CA VAL A 428 -14.02 8.33 24.80
C VAL A 428 -14.91 9.27 25.60
N ILE A 429 -14.65 9.37 26.90
CA ILE A 429 -15.16 10.42 27.77
C ILE A 429 -13.97 11.36 28.05
N ILE A 430 -14.15 12.66 27.78
CA ILE A 430 -13.19 13.66 28.23
C ILE A 430 -13.55 13.99 29.68
N GLU A 431 -12.97 13.24 30.62
CA GLU A 431 -12.97 13.64 32.02
C GLU A 431 -12.09 14.89 32.16
N ALA A 432 -12.73 16.00 32.49
CA ALA A 432 -12.08 17.30 32.53
C ALA A 432 -11.39 17.50 33.88
N GLN A 433 -10.08 17.26 33.93
CA GLN A 433 -9.24 17.69 35.06
C GLN A 433 -9.22 19.23 35.11
N PHE A 434 -9.98 19.78 36.06
CA PHE A 434 -9.87 21.15 36.53
C PHE A 434 -9.75 21.12 38.06
N ASP A 435 -8.61 21.53 38.58
CA ASP A 435 -8.48 21.91 39.99
C ASP A 435 -9.21 23.25 40.18
N ASP A 436 -10.49 23.21 40.56
CA ASP A 436 -11.21 24.40 41.01
C ASP A 436 -10.72 24.76 42.43
N ASN A 437 -9.75 25.68 42.51
CA ASN A 437 -9.17 26.15 43.77
C ASN A 437 -8.98 27.67 43.77
N ASP A 438 -10.07 28.41 43.93
CA ASP A 438 -10.12 29.84 44.28
C ASP A 438 -11.23 30.04 45.32
N ALA A 439 -10.95 30.75 46.41
CA ALA A 439 -11.83 30.83 47.57
C ALA A 439 -12.01 32.25 48.12
N GLU A 440 -13.26 32.72 48.17
CA GLU A 440 -13.74 33.82 49.03
C GLU A 440 -15.10 33.38 49.60
N HIS A 441 -15.17 33.01 50.88
CA HIS A 441 -15.37 33.90 52.04
C HIS A 441 -16.85 34.24 52.31
N GLY A 442 -17.38 33.60 53.36
CA GLY A 442 -18.66 33.91 54.01
C GLY A 442 -18.68 33.23 55.38
N GLN A 443 -18.69 34.01 56.46
CA GLN A 443 -18.63 33.51 57.84
C GLN A 443 -20.04 33.19 58.36
N ASP A 444 -20.18 32.20 59.26
CA ASP A 444 -20.48 32.52 60.67
C ASP A 444 -20.48 31.32 61.63
N HIS A 445 -19.90 31.56 62.82
CA HIS A 445 -20.14 31.00 64.15
C HIS A 445 -20.01 29.50 64.52
N LEU A 446 -19.48 29.31 65.76
CA LEU A 446 -19.29 28.10 66.60
C LEU A 446 -17.98 27.31 66.33
N GLN A 447 -16.90 27.36 67.13
CA GLN A 447 -16.67 27.36 68.61
C GLN A 447 -16.81 25.94 69.22
N ASP A 448 -15.85 25.36 69.98
CA ASP A 448 -14.60 25.84 70.64
C ASP A 448 -13.54 24.71 70.80
N MET A 449 -12.39 24.98 71.44
CA MET A 449 -11.42 24.04 72.07
C MET A 449 -10.50 23.20 71.12
N LEU A 450 -9.19 22.93 71.37
CA LEU A 450 -8.27 23.25 72.49
C LEU A 450 -6.77 23.17 72.04
N THR A 451 -5.92 24.14 72.45
CA THR A 451 -4.47 24.07 72.84
C THR A 451 -3.46 23.19 72.05
N ASP A 452 -2.41 23.73 71.41
CA ASP A 452 -1.07 24.15 71.95
C ASP A 452 0.00 23.02 71.91
N ASP A 453 1.32 23.21 71.72
CA ASP A 453 2.15 24.36 71.25
C ASP A 453 3.45 23.78 70.59
N ILE A 454 4.17 24.54 69.77
CA ILE A 454 5.51 24.17 69.23
C ILE A 454 6.48 25.36 69.27
N LYS A 455 7.54 25.23 70.07
CA LYS A 455 8.83 25.99 70.10
C LYS A 455 9.84 25.16 70.93
N LYS A 456 11.16 25.20 70.77
CA LYS A 456 12.07 25.95 69.86
C LYS A 456 13.51 25.35 69.93
N LEU A 457 14.30 25.43 68.83
CA LEU A 457 15.79 25.61 68.76
C LEU A 457 16.69 24.55 69.48
N SER A 458 17.92 24.19 69.11
CA SER A 458 18.99 24.84 68.34
C SER A 458 20.19 23.89 68.12
N LEU A 459 20.89 24.06 66.98
CA LEU A 459 22.35 24.09 66.77
C LEU A 459 23.36 23.13 67.47
N ASP A 460 24.19 22.51 66.61
CA ASP A 460 25.68 22.56 66.57
C ASP A 460 26.62 21.46 67.11
N THR A 461 27.67 21.26 66.30
CA THR A 461 29.04 20.73 66.56
C THR A 461 29.30 19.23 66.75
N SER A 462 30.58 18.87 66.59
CA SER A 462 31.15 17.54 66.31
C SER A 462 32.22 17.13 67.33
N GLU A 463 32.53 15.83 67.48
CA GLU A 463 33.93 15.36 67.66
C GLU A 463 34.14 13.85 67.35
N LYS A 464 35.28 13.26 67.75
CA LYS A 464 36.02 12.24 66.97
C LYS A 464 36.14 10.83 67.58
N ALA A 465 36.29 9.85 66.67
CA ALA A 465 37.30 8.74 66.68
C ALA A 465 37.12 7.40 67.46
N LYS A 466 37.39 6.31 66.71
CA LYS A 466 37.96 4.98 67.09
C LYS A 466 37.13 4.02 67.98
N ALA A 467 37.20 2.68 67.85
CA ALA A 467 37.71 1.77 66.79
C ALA A 467 37.31 0.29 67.08
N VAL A 468 37.57 -0.61 66.11
CA VAL A 468 37.59 -2.10 66.19
C VAL A 468 36.22 -2.83 66.24
N GLY A 469 36.03 -3.82 65.34
CA GLY A 469 34.95 -4.84 65.44
C GLY A 469 34.37 -5.33 64.11
N ILE A 470 34.63 -6.59 63.73
CA ILE A 470 34.06 -7.36 62.60
C ILE A 470 33.90 -8.82 63.11
N PRO A 471 32.89 -9.65 62.72
CA PRO A 471 31.88 -9.48 61.66
C PRO A 471 30.40 -9.58 62.13
N GLY A 472 29.46 -9.30 61.21
CA GLY A 472 28.03 -9.61 61.37
C GLY A 472 27.23 -9.31 60.08
N VAL A 473 26.24 -10.14 59.74
CA VAL A 473 25.42 -10.01 58.51
C VAL A 473 23.99 -9.60 58.87
N HIS A 474 23.43 -8.56 58.24
CA HIS A 474 22.11 -8.55 57.57
C HIS A 474 21.50 -7.14 57.28
N LYS A 475 20.98 -7.00 56.05
CA LYS A 475 19.72 -6.34 55.63
C LYS A 475 19.37 -4.87 55.99
N THR A 476 19.61 -4.00 55.00
CA THR A 476 18.64 -3.08 54.32
C THR A 476 17.98 -1.87 55.02
N LYS A 477 17.68 -0.87 54.15
CA LYS A 477 17.02 0.44 54.37
C LYS A 477 17.93 1.50 55.02
N GLN A 478 17.92 2.77 54.59
CA GLN A 478 17.23 3.44 53.47
C GLN A 478 18.12 4.60 52.99
N ASP A 479 18.04 5.00 51.72
CA ASP A 479 18.79 6.14 51.17
C ASP A 479 17.86 7.01 50.31
N ASP A 480 17.99 8.34 50.39
CA ASP A 480 17.03 9.31 49.86
C ASP A 480 17.46 9.86 48.49
N GLY A 481 16.73 9.47 47.45
CA GLY A 481 16.94 9.98 46.10
C GLY A 481 16.48 11.44 45.94
N PRO A 482 17.35 12.39 45.54
CA PRO A 482 16.99 13.81 45.46
C PRO A 482 16.01 14.12 44.31
N LYS A 483 14.92 14.83 44.62
CA LYS A 483 13.97 15.36 43.62
C LYS A 483 14.58 16.54 42.86
N VAL A 484 14.90 16.35 41.58
CA VAL A 484 15.40 17.42 40.69
C VAL A 484 14.27 17.98 39.83
N ASN A 485 13.64 19.08 40.28
CA ASN A 485 12.53 19.75 39.59
C ASN A 485 12.98 21.03 38.85
N ASP A 486 13.84 20.90 37.84
CA ASP A 486 13.97 21.94 36.79
C ASP A 486 14.27 21.32 35.42
N LEU A 487 13.25 21.28 34.55
CA LEU A 487 13.34 20.72 33.19
C LEU A 487 14.34 21.46 32.29
N ARG A 488 14.72 22.70 32.64
CA ARG A 488 15.69 23.50 31.87
C ARG A 488 17.12 22.97 31.98
N LEU A 489 17.40 22.16 33.01
CA LEU A 489 18.70 21.50 33.23
C LEU A 489 18.82 20.12 32.56
N LEU A 490 17.71 19.55 32.06
CA LEU A 490 17.76 18.26 31.35
C LEU A 490 18.42 18.42 29.97
N PRO A 491 19.43 17.60 29.62
CA PRO A 491 19.99 17.58 28.27
C PRO A 491 18.93 17.26 27.20
N ASP A 492 18.90 18.02 26.10
CA ASP A 492 17.83 18.02 25.09
C ASP A 492 17.50 16.63 24.50
N LYS A 493 18.43 15.67 24.56
CA LYS A 493 18.20 14.26 24.18
C LYS A 493 16.98 13.63 24.88
N PHE A 494 16.70 14.03 26.12
CA PHE A 494 15.60 13.54 26.96
C PHE A 494 14.27 14.30 26.78
N LEU A 495 14.24 15.36 25.97
CA LEU A 495 13.02 16.14 25.72
C LEU A 495 12.49 15.89 24.31
N GLN A 496 11.18 15.79 24.16
CA GLN A 496 10.51 15.82 22.86
C GLN A 496 9.73 17.13 22.73
N ARG A 497 9.96 17.86 21.63
CA ARG A 497 9.24 19.09 21.32
C ARG A 497 7.73 18.80 21.32
N THR A 498 6.99 19.43 22.22
CA THR A 498 5.52 19.37 22.23
C THR A 498 4.95 20.61 21.54
N ALA A 499 3.86 20.44 20.80
CA ALA A 499 3.15 21.51 20.11
C ALA A 499 1.62 21.33 20.19
N LYS A 500 0.89 22.37 19.81
CA LYS A 500 -0.57 22.33 19.61
C LYS A 500 -0.95 22.79 18.21
N VAL A 501 -1.98 22.18 17.63
CA VAL A 501 -2.55 22.52 16.31
C VAL A 501 -3.34 23.83 16.43
N VAL A 502 -2.95 24.81 15.63
CA VAL A 502 -3.57 26.15 15.58
C VAL A 502 -4.34 26.42 14.29
N TYR A 503 -4.12 25.61 13.24
CA TYR A 503 -4.84 25.68 11.97
C TYR A 503 -4.75 24.36 11.19
N ILE A 504 -5.71 24.08 10.31
CA ILE A 504 -5.65 22.99 9.31
C ILE A 504 -5.55 23.64 7.93
N LEU A 505 -4.38 23.53 7.28
CA LEU A 505 -4.16 24.08 5.93
C LEU A 505 -4.90 23.28 4.87
N GLU A 506 -4.81 21.94 4.93
CA GLU A 506 -5.40 21.05 3.94
C GLU A 506 -6.08 19.84 4.58
N LYS A 507 -7.33 19.60 4.20
CA LYS A 507 -8.19 18.54 4.71
C LYS A 507 -7.99 17.24 3.92
N LYS A 508 -6.81 16.63 4.02
CA LYS A 508 -6.45 15.38 3.30
C LYS A 508 -7.28 14.16 3.71
N HIS A 509 -7.71 14.05 4.97
CA HIS A 509 -8.58 12.93 5.39
C HIS A 509 -9.94 13.01 4.68
N SER A 510 -10.49 11.89 4.21
CA SER A 510 -11.73 11.80 3.39
C SER A 510 -12.99 12.34 4.07
N ARG A 511 -12.99 12.40 5.41
CA ARG A 511 -14.15 12.68 6.30
C ARG A 511 -15.25 11.62 6.26
N ALA A 512 -15.12 10.57 5.45
CA ALA A 512 -15.93 9.37 5.60
C ALA A 512 -15.30 8.42 6.62
N ALA A 513 -16.13 7.64 7.32
CA ALA A 513 -15.71 6.57 8.20
C ALA A 513 -16.75 5.44 8.18
N THR A 514 -16.30 4.19 8.28
CA THR A 514 -17.13 3.00 8.49
C THR A 514 -17.28 2.75 9.99
N GLY A 515 -18.44 2.27 10.42
CA GLY A 515 -18.70 2.08 11.85
C GLY A 515 -20.14 1.71 12.18
N PHE A 516 -20.41 1.68 13.47
CA PHE A 516 -21.68 1.21 14.04
C PHE A 516 -22.46 2.37 14.65
N ILE A 517 -23.79 2.34 14.52
CA ILE A 517 -24.69 3.28 15.20
C ILE A 517 -25.17 2.70 16.53
N LYS A 518 -25.21 3.53 17.59
CA LYS A 518 -25.78 3.20 18.90
C LYS A 518 -26.63 4.36 19.41
N LEU A 519 -27.69 4.07 20.16
CA LEU A 519 -28.43 5.10 20.89
C LEU A 519 -27.54 5.72 21.98
N LEU A 520 -27.79 6.97 22.33
CA LEU A 520 -27.04 7.65 23.40
C LEU A 520 -27.40 7.04 24.77
N ALA A 521 -26.44 7.03 25.71
CA ALA A 521 -26.66 6.42 27.02
C ALA A 521 -27.56 7.27 27.95
N ASP A 522 -27.42 8.60 27.91
CA ASP A 522 -28.22 9.53 28.72
C ASP A 522 -29.61 9.75 28.10
N LYS A 523 -30.58 8.96 28.56
CA LYS A 523 -31.99 9.01 28.13
C LYS A 523 -32.71 10.34 28.43
N ASN A 524 -32.15 11.17 29.32
CA ASN A 524 -32.77 12.44 29.74
C ASN A 524 -32.34 13.64 28.88
N SER A 525 -31.25 13.51 28.11
CA SER A 525 -30.73 14.59 27.28
C SER A 525 -31.68 14.99 26.14
N GLU A 526 -31.74 16.29 25.85
CA GLU A 526 -32.38 16.80 24.63
C GLU A 526 -31.66 16.32 23.36
N LEU A 527 -30.38 15.91 23.46
CA LEU A 527 -29.64 15.27 22.37
C LEU A 527 -30.06 13.81 22.14
N PHE A 528 -30.40 13.06 23.19
CA PHE A 528 -30.86 11.67 23.07
C PHE A 528 -32.15 11.55 22.25
N LYS A 529 -33.03 12.54 22.37
CA LYS A 529 -34.30 12.60 21.61
C LYS A 529 -34.11 12.98 20.13
N ARG A 530 -32.90 13.30 19.69
CA ARG A 530 -32.60 13.90 18.37
C ARG A 530 -31.43 13.24 17.63
N CYS A 531 -30.50 12.60 18.34
CA CYS A 531 -29.25 12.09 17.78
C CYS A 531 -28.90 10.67 18.24
N ALA A 532 -28.28 9.91 17.34
CA ALA A 532 -27.53 8.69 17.64
C ALA A 532 -26.03 8.99 17.78
N MET A 533 -25.29 8.04 18.36
CA MET A 533 -23.83 8.03 18.36
C MET A 533 -23.32 7.05 17.31
N PHE A 534 -22.62 7.55 16.30
CA PHE A 534 -21.84 6.75 15.37
C PHE A 534 -20.42 6.51 15.92
N SER A 535 -19.99 5.26 15.93
CA SER A 535 -18.68 4.82 16.43
C SER A 535 -17.85 4.24 15.28
N PRO A 536 -16.83 4.98 14.77
CA PRO A 536 -15.94 4.48 13.73
C PRO A 536 -15.20 3.20 14.12
N VAL A 537 -14.86 2.37 13.13
CA VAL A 537 -13.92 1.25 13.28
C VAL A 537 -12.49 1.79 13.51
N ASP A 538 -12.07 2.82 12.76
CA ASP A 538 -10.79 3.48 12.96
C ASP A 538 -10.82 4.39 14.21
N HIS A 539 -10.17 3.95 15.28
CA HIS A 539 -10.03 4.68 16.55
C HIS A 539 -9.27 6.02 16.45
N ARG A 540 -8.65 6.35 15.30
CA ARG A 540 -8.08 7.69 15.03
C ARG A 540 -9.14 8.73 14.69
N VAL A 541 -10.33 8.29 14.27
CA VAL A 541 -11.50 9.12 13.96
C VAL A 541 -12.36 9.30 15.22
N PRO A 542 -12.86 10.51 15.54
CA PRO A 542 -13.74 10.71 16.69
C PRO A 542 -15.07 9.99 16.52
N ARG A 543 -15.73 9.62 17.64
CA ARG A 543 -17.17 9.29 17.60
C ARG A 543 -17.96 10.53 17.10
N VAL A 544 -19.08 10.29 16.43
CA VAL A 544 -19.81 11.31 15.66
C VAL A 544 -21.29 11.33 16.06
N TYR A 545 -21.85 12.50 16.36
CA TYR A 545 -23.29 12.67 16.48
C TYR A 545 -23.95 12.66 15.09
N VAL A 546 -24.96 11.81 14.93
CA VAL A 546 -25.76 11.65 13.70
C VAL A 546 -27.23 11.94 14.02
N SER A 547 -27.97 12.55 13.09
CA SER A 547 -29.41 12.81 13.28
C SER A 547 -30.20 11.49 13.33
N LEU A 548 -31.16 11.36 14.25
CA LEU A 548 -32.08 10.21 14.24
C LEU A 548 -32.96 10.17 12.98
N ALA A 549 -33.09 11.29 12.25
CA ALA A 549 -33.75 11.33 10.94
C ALA A 549 -32.89 10.75 9.79
N ASP A 550 -31.58 10.58 9.99
CA ASP A 550 -30.67 9.93 9.03
C ASP A 550 -30.54 8.41 9.31
N CYS A 551 -31.01 7.94 10.47
CA CYS A 551 -30.98 6.53 10.87
C CYS A 551 -32.13 5.73 10.23
N PRO A 552 -32.03 4.38 10.16
CA PRO A 552 -33.15 3.53 9.78
C PRO A 552 -34.38 3.81 10.67
N PRO A 553 -35.61 3.83 10.12
CA PRO A 553 -36.80 4.27 10.86
C PRO A 553 -37.14 3.36 12.05
N ASP A 554 -36.73 2.10 11.99
CA ASP A 554 -36.91 1.08 13.00
C ASP A 554 -35.72 0.94 13.97
N PHE A 555 -34.57 1.58 13.71
CA PHE A 555 -33.39 1.56 14.60
C PHE A 555 -33.71 2.01 16.03
N VAL A 556 -34.61 3.00 16.19
CA VAL A 556 -35.04 3.47 17.51
C VAL A 556 -35.89 2.42 18.26
N THR A 557 -36.58 1.54 17.52
CA THR A 557 -37.43 0.48 18.08
C THR A 557 -36.70 -0.85 18.29
N ARG A 558 -35.69 -1.15 17.45
CA ARG A 558 -34.89 -2.38 17.49
C ARG A 558 -33.41 -2.05 17.22
N PRO A 559 -32.71 -1.38 18.15
CA PRO A 559 -31.31 -0.99 17.95
C PRO A 559 -30.37 -2.20 17.85
N GLU A 560 -30.71 -3.32 18.49
CA GLU A 560 -29.88 -4.53 18.51
C GLU A 560 -29.80 -5.23 17.14
N ASP A 561 -30.83 -5.10 16.28
CA ASP A 561 -30.81 -5.59 14.89
C ASP A 561 -29.64 -4.98 14.08
N TYR A 562 -29.18 -3.80 14.50
CA TYR A 562 -28.11 -3.03 13.86
C TYR A 562 -26.76 -3.11 14.60
N SER A 563 -26.68 -3.89 15.69
CA SER A 563 -25.48 -4.02 16.53
C SER A 563 -24.22 -4.44 15.75
N ASN A 564 -24.38 -5.30 14.74
CA ASN A 564 -23.33 -5.78 13.83
C ASN A 564 -23.42 -5.18 12.41
N MET A 565 -24.31 -4.22 12.18
CA MET A 565 -24.49 -3.58 10.86
C MET A 565 -23.51 -2.43 10.67
N LEU A 566 -22.74 -2.46 9.59
CA LEU A 566 -21.84 -1.39 9.18
C LEU A 566 -22.59 -0.27 8.45
N PHE A 567 -22.23 0.97 8.76
CA PHE A 567 -22.70 2.18 8.10
C PHE A 567 -21.52 3.07 7.70
N ILE A 568 -21.70 3.88 6.67
CA ILE A 568 -20.86 5.04 6.39
C ILE A 568 -21.45 6.27 7.06
N CYS A 569 -20.65 6.98 7.85
CA CYS A 569 -20.91 8.35 8.28
C CYS A 569 -19.94 9.31 7.61
N ARG A 570 -20.41 10.49 7.20
CA ARG A 570 -19.57 11.60 6.73
C ARG A 570 -19.56 12.72 7.79
N ILE A 571 -18.37 13.07 8.27
CA ILE A 571 -18.17 14.19 9.20
C ILE A 571 -18.39 15.52 8.46
N VAL A 572 -19.40 16.27 8.88
CA VAL A 572 -19.79 17.55 8.28
C VAL A 572 -19.13 18.72 9.02
N ASP A 573 -19.12 18.70 10.35
CA ASP A 573 -18.62 19.78 11.20
C ASP A 573 -18.02 19.25 12.51
N TRP A 574 -17.13 20.03 13.14
CA TRP A 574 -16.66 19.79 14.50
C TRP A 574 -16.49 21.12 15.24
N LYS A 575 -17.54 21.47 15.99
CA LYS A 575 -17.63 22.72 16.76
C LYS A 575 -16.70 22.69 17.97
N GLU A 576 -16.25 23.88 18.37
CA GLU A 576 -15.33 24.02 19.50
C GLU A 576 -16.00 23.82 20.88
N ASP A 577 -17.33 23.90 20.96
CA ASP A 577 -18.15 23.59 22.13
C ASP A 577 -18.64 22.12 22.18
N SER A 578 -18.07 21.21 21.38
CA SER A 578 -18.51 19.80 21.29
C SER A 578 -17.35 18.81 21.30
N ASN A 579 -17.34 17.90 22.29
CA ASN A 579 -16.37 16.79 22.38
C ASN A 579 -16.35 15.91 21.12
N PHE A 580 -17.51 15.73 20.48
CA PHE A 580 -17.71 14.86 19.32
C PHE A 580 -18.00 15.67 18.06
N ALA A 581 -17.64 15.11 16.90
CA ALA A 581 -17.98 15.69 15.62
C ALA A 581 -19.49 15.56 15.33
N THR A 582 -20.00 16.33 14.37
CA THR A 582 -21.36 16.17 13.80
C THR A 582 -21.25 15.67 12.37
N GLY A 583 -22.07 14.68 12.00
CA GLY A 583 -22.03 14.05 10.70
C GLY A 583 -23.39 13.55 10.23
N GLN A 584 -23.41 13.12 8.97
CA GLN A 584 -24.59 12.58 8.30
C GLN A 584 -24.37 11.09 8.01
N LEU A 585 -25.39 10.26 8.24
CA LEU A 585 -25.36 8.86 7.80
C LEU A 585 -25.55 8.83 6.27
N ALA A 586 -24.62 8.20 5.55
CA ALA A 586 -24.66 8.17 4.09
C ALA A 586 -25.40 6.94 3.55
N LYS A 587 -25.09 5.76 4.10
CA LYS A 587 -25.79 4.49 3.83
C LYS A 587 -25.42 3.41 4.85
N SER A 588 -26.27 2.39 4.95
CA SER A 588 -25.93 1.07 5.48
C SER A 588 -25.13 0.30 4.43
N LEU A 589 -24.15 -0.50 4.85
CA LEU A 589 -23.32 -1.34 3.96
C LEU A 589 -23.76 -2.80 4.00
N GLY A 590 -24.00 -3.34 5.19
CA GLY A 590 -24.26 -4.76 5.44
C GLY A 590 -23.69 -5.21 6.78
N GLN A 591 -23.65 -6.52 7.03
CA GLN A 591 -23.10 -7.07 8.27
C GLN A 591 -21.57 -6.94 8.29
N ALA A 592 -21.00 -6.70 9.49
CA ALA A 592 -19.56 -6.70 9.71
C ALA A 592 -18.97 -8.10 9.53
N GLY A 593 -17.79 -8.18 8.91
CA GLY A 593 -17.14 -9.44 8.54
C GLY A 593 -17.62 -10.08 7.24
N GLU A 594 -18.45 -9.39 6.44
CA GLU A 594 -18.83 -9.80 5.09
C GLU A 594 -17.97 -9.08 4.04
N ILE A 595 -17.57 -9.80 2.98
CA ILE A 595 -16.54 -9.34 2.02
C ILE A 595 -16.90 -8.00 1.37
N GLU A 596 -18.10 -7.88 0.78
CA GLU A 596 -18.46 -6.71 -0.01
C GLU A 596 -18.79 -5.47 0.83
N PRO A 597 -19.54 -5.56 1.96
CA PRO A 597 -19.71 -4.44 2.90
C PRO A 597 -18.38 -3.88 3.44
N GLU A 598 -17.46 -4.76 3.87
CA GLU A 598 -16.14 -4.35 4.39
C GLU A 598 -15.28 -3.74 3.27
N THR A 599 -15.31 -4.32 2.06
CA THR A 599 -14.63 -3.77 0.88
C THR A 599 -15.14 -2.37 0.54
N GLU A 600 -16.45 -2.14 0.56
CA GLU A 600 -17.03 -0.83 0.28
C GLU A 600 -16.69 0.21 1.36
N GLY A 601 -16.63 -0.23 2.62
CA GLY A 601 -16.12 0.56 3.75
C GLY A 601 -14.68 1.04 3.52
N ILE A 602 -13.77 0.09 3.28
CA ILE A 602 -12.34 0.35 3.00
C ILE A 602 -12.17 1.30 1.80
N LEU A 603 -12.90 1.08 0.70
CA LEU A 603 -12.85 1.97 -0.47
C LEU A 603 -13.30 3.39 -0.11
N THR A 604 -14.41 3.52 0.61
CA THR A 604 -15.00 4.81 0.97
C THR A 604 -14.13 5.61 1.96
N GLU A 605 -13.54 4.95 2.97
CA GLU A 605 -12.65 5.57 3.95
C GLU A 605 -11.41 6.20 3.32
N TYR A 606 -10.78 5.51 2.36
CA TYR A 606 -9.60 5.98 1.65
C TYR A 606 -9.95 6.85 0.43
N GLY A 607 -11.22 7.21 0.28
CA GLY A 607 -11.73 8.05 -0.80
C GLY A 607 -11.42 7.47 -2.18
N VAL A 608 -11.43 6.15 -2.33
CA VAL A 608 -11.37 5.50 -3.65
C VAL A 608 -12.72 5.70 -4.32
N ASP A 609 -12.71 6.35 -5.47
CA ASP A 609 -13.88 6.38 -6.33
C ASP A 609 -14.03 5.02 -7.03
N PHE A 610 -15.17 4.37 -6.78
CA PHE A 610 -15.59 3.11 -7.36
C PHE A 610 -16.93 3.22 -8.10
N SER A 611 -17.39 4.44 -8.39
CA SER A 611 -18.61 4.63 -9.18
C SER A 611 -18.41 4.23 -10.65
N ASP A 612 -19.50 4.10 -11.38
CA ASP A 612 -19.46 4.10 -12.84
C ASP A 612 -18.91 5.43 -13.37
N PHE A 613 -18.32 5.38 -14.57
CA PHE A 613 -17.76 6.56 -15.22
C PHE A 613 -18.88 7.52 -15.67
N PRO A 614 -18.71 8.84 -15.49
CA PRO A 614 -19.74 9.81 -15.87
C PRO A 614 -19.95 9.83 -17.40
N PRO A 615 -21.18 10.10 -17.89
CA PRO A 615 -21.50 10.08 -19.33
C PRO A 615 -20.55 10.91 -20.19
N GLU A 616 -20.13 12.08 -19.69
CA GLU A 616 -19.23 13.01 -20.38
C GLU A 616 -17.83 12.40 -20.62
N ALA A 617 -17.36 11.54 -19.71
CA ALA A 617 -16.11 10.78 -19.88
C ALA A 617 -16.28 9.56 -20.82
N LEU A 618 -17.51 9.03 -20.95
CA LEU A 618 -17.84 7.96 -21.91
C LEU A 618 -18.05 8.50 -23.34
N GLU A 619 -18.56 9.72 -23.49
CA GLU A 619 -18.65 10.42 -24.78
C GLU A 619 -17.26 10.71 -25.39
N CYS A 620 -16.23 10.87 -24.55
CA CYS A 620 -14.84 11.01 -24.97
C CYS A 620 -14.24 9.72 -25.60
N LEU A 621 -14.92 8.57 -25.51
CA LEU A 621 -14.44 7.30 -26.07
C LEU A 621 -14.66 7.19 -27.60
N PRO A 622 -13.92 6.31 -28.30
CA PRO A 622 -14.13 6.09 -29.73
C PRO A 622 -15.52 5.48 -30.03
N GLN A 623 -16.42 6.31 -30.56
CA GLN A 623 -17.82 5.95 -30.80
C GLN A 623 -18.05 4.92 -31.93
N ASN A 624 -17.09 4.80 -32.87
CA ASN A 624 -17.16 3.83 -33.96
C ASN A 624 -16.58 2.48 -33.51
N LEU A 625 -17.45 1.55 -33.10
CA LEU A 625 -17.09 0.21 -32.66
C LEU A 625 -17.54 -0.86 -33.68
N PRO A 626 -16.74 -1.93 -33.94
CA PRO A 626 -15.39 -2.17 -33.41
C PRO A 626 -14.38 -1.15 -33.94
N TRP A 627 -13.53 -0.64 -33.05
CA TRP A 627 -12.55 0.39 -33.40
C TRP A 627 -11.38 -0.20 -34.21
N ALA A 628 -10.91 0.55 -35.20
CA ALA A 628 -9.75 0.20 -36.01
C ALA A 628 -8.81 1.39 -36.18
N ILE A 629 -7.51 1.13 -36.27
CA ILE A 629 -6.49 2.16 -36.47
C ILE A 629 -6.67 2.80 -37.86
N SER A 630 -6.78 4.13 -37.91
CA SER A 630 -6.93 4.83 -39.19
C SER A 630 -5.66 4.70 -40.06
N PRO A 631 -5.78 4.58 -41.40
CA PRO A 631 -4.61 4.54 -42.29
C PRO A 631 -3.69 5.75 -42.16
N GLY A 632 -4.25 6.92 -41.85
CA GLY A 632 -3.48 8.15 -41.60
C GLY A 632 -2.71 8.15 -40.28
N GLU A 633 -3.05 7.27 -39.32
CA GLU A 633 -2.28 7.08 -38.08
C GLU A 633 -1.23 5.97 -38.23
N LEU A 634 -1.55 4.90 -38.97
CA LEU A 634 -0.56 3.90 -39.39
C LEU A 634 0.63 4.56 -40.10
N ALA A 635 0.37 5.49 -41.02
CA ALA A 635 1.39 6.18 -41.81
C ALA A 635 2.33 7.12 -41.02
N LYS A 636 2.02 7.47 -39.77
CA LYS A 636 2.87 8.32 -38.90
C LYS A 636 3.81 7.52 -37.99
N ARG A 637 3.62 6.20 -37.90
CA ARG A 637 4.23 5.36 -36.86
C ARG A 637 5.20 4.36 -37.48
N ARG A 638 6.23 3.95 -36.72
CA ARG A 638 7.08 2.81 -37.13
C ARG A 638 6.24 1.53 -37.01
N ASP A 639 5.97 0.89 -38.14
CA ASP A 639 5.24 -0.39 -38.21
C ASP A 639 6.17 -1.52 -37.76
N LEU A 640 5.78 -2.21 -36.67
CA LEU A 640 6.50 -3.33 -36.08
C LEU A 640 5.62 -4.60 -36.03
N ARG A 641 4.46 -4.62 -36.71
CA ARG A 641 3.47 -5.73 -36.67
C ARG A 641 3.96 -7.08 -37.22
N LYS A 642 5.19 -7.14 -37.73
CA LYS A 642 5.87 -8.33 -38.28
C LYS A 642 7.04 -8.81 -37.42
N GLU A 643 7.35 -8.10 -36.34
CA GLU A 643 8.41 -8.45 -35.40
C GLU A 643 7.84 -9.33 -34.28
N CYS A 644 8.62 -10.28 -33.77
CA CYS A 644 8.19 -11.16 -32.68
C CYS A 644 8.09 -10.37 -31.36
N ILE A 645 6.88 -9.93 -31.04
CA ILE A 645 6.53 -9.11 -29.88
C ILE A 645 5.48 -9.85 -29.05
N PHE A 646 5.66 -9.96 -27.73
CA PHE A 646 4.76 -10.69 -26.83
C PHE A 646 4.65 -10.00 -25.45
N THR A 647 3.61 -10.31 -24.69
CA THR A 647 3.46 -9.84 -23.29
C THR A 647 3.81 -10.96 -22.31
N ILE A 648 4.20 -10.62 -21.06
CA ILE A 648 4.47 -11.59 -19.97
C ILE A 648 3.82 -11.09 -18.69
N ASP A 649 2.68 -11.67 -18.33
CA ASP A 649 1.75 -11.11 -17.34
C ASP A 649 1.37 -12.10 -16.23
N PRO A 650 0.70 -11.64 -15.15
CA PRO A 650 -0.17 -12.52 -14.37
C PRO A 650 -1.20 -13.20 -15.29
N SER A 651 -1.49 -14.49 -15.08
CA SER A 651 -2.47 -15.24 -15.88
C SER A 651 -3.84 -14.54 -15.93
N THR A 652 -4.25 -13.96 -14.80
CA THR A 652 -5.52 -13.22 -14.59
C THR A 652 -5.53 -11.78 -15.15
N ALA A 653 -4.41 -11.25 -15.64
CA ALA A 653 -4.34 -9.86 -16.12
C ALA A 653 -5.19 -9.64 -17.38
N LYS A 654 -5.70 -8.43 -17.55
CA LYS A 654 -6.49 -7.99 -18.72
C LYS A 654 -6.00 -6.67 -19.31
N ASP A 655 -5.50 -5.83 -18.43
CA ASP A 655 -4.88 -4.52 -18.62
C ASP A 655 -3.38 -4.68 -18.94
N LEU A 656 -3.09 -5.21 -20.13
CA LEU A 656 -1.73 -5.48 -20.59
C LEU A 656 -1.08 -4.17 -21.05
N ASP A 657 -0.34 -3.52 -20.16
CA ASP A 657 0.36 -2.24 -20.42
C ASP A 657 1.58 -2.40 -21.35
N ASP A 658 2.31 -3.50 -21.21
CA ASP A 658 3.66 -3.66 -21.77
C ASP A 658 3.86 -4.96 -22.57
N ALA A 659 4.66 -4.85 -23.62
CA ALA A 659 5.10 -5.96 -24.47
C ALA A 659 6.62 -5.85 -24.75
N LEU A 660 7.25 -6.99 -24.98
CA LEU A 660 8.69 -7.14 -25.18
C LEU A 660 9.01 -7.75 -26.55
N SER A 661 10.18 -7.40 -27.09
CA SER A 661 10.83 -8.11 -28.19
C SER A 661 12.33 -8.19 -27.99
N CYS A 662 12.97 -9.23 -28.54
CA CYS A 662 14.41 -9.37 -28.57
C CYS A 662 14.86 -10.10 -29.82
N LYS A 663 15.76 -9.48 -30.58
CA LYS A 663 16.21 -9.91 -31.90
C LYS A 663 17.74 -9.87 -31.94
N GLN A 664 18.38 -11.01 -32.19
CA GLN A 664 19.83 -11.04 -32.33
C GLN A 664 20.24 -10.43 -33.68
N LEU A 665 21.25 -9.59 -33.68
CA LEU A 665 21.77 -8.87 -34.83
C LEU A 665 22.98 -9.59 -35.43
N PRO A 666 23.31 -9.38 -36.72
CA PRO A 666 24.43 -10.06 -37.39
C PRO A 666 25.82 -9.77 -36.80
N ASP A 667 25.96 -8.76 -35.93
CA ASP A 667 27.19 -8.42 -35.22
C ASP A 667 27.25 -9.02 -33.79
N GLY A 668 26.31 -9.90 -33.43
CA GLY A 668 26.24 -10.58 -32.14
C GLY A 668 25.57 -9.79 -31.02
N ASN A 669 25.25 -8.51 -31.25
CA ASN A 669 24.45 -7.68 -30.34
C ASN A 669 22.95 -8.03 -30.46
N PHE A 670 22.10 -7.40 -29.63
CA PHE A 670 20.65 -7.56 -29.68
C PHE A 670 19.95 -6.21 -29.93
N GLU A 671 18.89 -6.21 -30.75
CA GLU A 671 17.85 -5.18 -30.72
C GLU A 671 16.78 -5.64 -29.71
N VAL A 672 16.55 -4.84 -28.67
CA VAL A 672 15.54 -5.11 -27.62
C VAL A 672 14.51 -4.00 -27.64
N GLY A 673 13.22 -4.37 -27.67
CA GLY A 673 12.10 -3.44 -27.62
C GLY A 673 11.27 -3.59 -26.35
N VAL A 674 10.93 -2.44 -25.75
CA VAL A 674 9.85 -2.30 -24.75
C VAL A 674 8.75 -1.45 -25.38
N HIS A 675 7.58 -2.05 -25.57
CA HIS A 675 6.45 -1.46 -26.28
C HIS A 675 5.31 -1.23 -25.29
N ILE A 676 5.01 0.03 -24.96
CA ILE A 676 3.99 0.39 -23.96
C ILE A 676 2.71 0.88 -24.65
N ALA A 677 1.53 0.52 -24.15
CA ALA A 677 0.24 0.97 -24.65
C ALA A 677 0.17 2.50 -24.79
N ASP A 678 -0.16 3.03 -25.98
CA ASP A 678 -0.25 4.47 -26.24
C ASP A 678 -1.60 5.06 -25.79
N VAL A 679 -1.87 4.97 -24.49
CA VAL A 679 -3.07 5.55 -23.86
C VAL A 679 -3.16 7.06 -24.11
N SER A 680 -2.03 7.74 -24.31
CA SER A 680 -1.98 9.18 -24.61
C SER A 680 -2.58 9.57 -25.97
N TYR A 681 -2.84 8.60 -26.86
CA TYR A 681 -3.62 8.78 -28.08
C TYR A 681 -5.13 8.84 -27.81
N PHE A 682 -5.62 8.11 -26.81
CA PHE A 682 -7.05 7.99 -26.49
C PHE A 682 -7.49 8.96 -25.38
N VAL A 683 -6.64 9.21 -24.38
CA VAL A 683 -6.91 10.13 -23.27
C VAL A 683 -6.24 11.47 -23.59
N LEU A 684 -7.00 12.37 -24.23
CA LEU A 684 -6.54 13.70 -24.64
C LEU A 684 -6.57 14.69 -23.47
N GLU A 685 -5.56 15.55 -23.37
CA GLU A 685 -5.43 16.59 -22.33
C GLU A 685 -6.66 17.52 -22.31
N GLU A 686 -7.09 17.97 -21.12
CA GLU A 686 -8.25 18.87 -20.92
C GLU A 686 -9.64 18.27 -21.27
N THR A 687 -9.78 16.95 -21.31
CA THR A 687 -11.09 16.26 -21.51
C THR A 687 -11.68 15.71 -20.22
N ALA A 688 -13.00 15.46 -20.17
CA ALA A 688 -13.67 14.87 -19.00
C ALA A 688 -13.12 13.47 -18.63
N LEU A 689 -12.66 12.71 -19.62
CA LEU A 689 -11.96 11.44 -19.42
C LEU A 689 -10.57 11.62 -18.79
N ASP A 690 -9.85 12.67 -19.18
CA ASP A 690 -8.56 13.06 -18.58
C ASP A 690 -8.73 13.57 -17.15
N GLU A 691 -9.81 14.30 -16.87
CA GLU A 691 -10.18 14.77 -15.53
C GLU A 691 -10.48 13.61 -14.58
N VAL A 692 -11.34 12.65 -14.97
CA VAL A 692 -11.60 11.44 -14.15
C VAL A 692 -10.35 10.56 -14.00
N ALA A 693 -9.54 10.42 -15.05
CA ALA A 693 -8.28 9.67 -14.98
C ALA A 693 -7.28 10.34 -14.01
N SER A 694 -7.24 11.68 -14.01
CA SER A 694 -6.47 12.51 -13.09
C SER A 694 -6.97 12.36 -11.65
N GLU A 695 -8.28 12.44 -11.40
CA GLU A 695 -8.88 12.29 -10.08
C GLU A 695 -8.62 10.89 -9.47
N ARG A 696 -8.81 9.83 -10.27
CA ARG A 696 -8.53 8.45 -9.84
C ARG A 696 -7.03 8.21 -9.66
N ALA A 697 -6.20 8.75 -10.56
CA ALA A 697 -4.73 8.73 -10.62
C ALA A 697 -4.02 7.35 -10.71
N THR A 698 -4.63 6.29 -10.19
CA THR A 698 -4.13 4.91 -10.24
C THR A 698 -5.29 3.93 -10.12
N SER A 699 -5.22 2.80 -10.84
CA SER A 699 -6.12 1.66 -10.55
C SER A 699 -5.83 1.09 -9.16
N VAL A 700 -6.82 0.43 -8.56
CA VAL A 700 -6.74 -0.20 -7.23
C VAL A 700 -7.10 -1.69 -7.34
N TYR A 701 -6.16 -2.56 -6.99
CA TYR A 701 -6.27 -4.02 -7.15
C TYR A 701 -6.64 -4.67 -5.82
N LEU A 702 -7.93 -4.90 -5.58
CA LEU A 702 -8.40 -5.68 -4.43
C LEU A 702 -8.19 -7.18 -4.70
N VAL A 703 -8.35 -8.01 -3.67
CA VAL A 703 -8.19 -9.48 -3.80
C VAL A 703 -9.19 -10.09 -4.80
N GLN A 704 -10.43 -9.59 -4.84
CA GLN A 704 -11.50 -10.11 -5.68
C GLN A 704 -11.81 -9.30 -6.95
N LYS A 705 -11.41 -8.02 -7.02
CA LYS A 705 -11.79 -7.11 -8.12
C LYS A 705 -10.82 -5.93 -8.29
N VAL A 706 -10.81 -5.33 -9.47
CA VAL A 706 -10.01 -4.12 -9.77
C VAL A 706 -10.94 -2.93 -9.93
N ILE A 707 -10.63 -1.82 -9.26
CA ILE A 707 -11.24 -0.51 -9.51
C ILE A 707 -10.37 0.22 -10.55
N PRO A 708 -10.84 0.41 -11.79
CA PRO A 708 -10.00 0.88 -12.88
C PRO A 708 -9.91 2.42 -12.94
N MET A 709 -8.76 2.92 -13.36
CA MET A 709 -8.52 4.34 -13.63
C MET A 709 -9.25 4.85 -14.88
N LEU A 710 -9.46 4.00 -15.89
CA LEU A 710 -10.08 4.31 -17.17
C LEU A 710 -11.27 3.36 -17.46
N PRO A 711 -12.19 3.70 -18.38
CA PRO A 711 -13.28 2.81 -18.78
C PRO A 711 -12.78 1.48 -19.33
N LYS A 712 -13.52 0.39 -19.09
CA LYS A 712 -13.15 -0.98 -19.50
C LYS A 712 -12.84 -1.12 -20.99
N LEU A 713 -13.53 -0.37 -21.86
CA LEU A 713 -13.24 -0.31 -23.29
C LEU A 713 -11.78 0.09 -23.58
N LEU A 714 -11.18 0.99 -22.79
CA LEU A 714 -9.76 1.30 -22.90
C LEU A 714 -8.90 0.26 -22.18
N CYS A 715 -9.24 -0.07 -20.92
CA CYS A 715 -8.41 -0.96 -20.08
C CYS A 715 -8.30 -2.40 -20.58
N GLU A 716 -9.39 -3.02 -21.01
CA GLU A 716 -9.45 -4.45 -21.34
C GLU A 716 -9.38 -4.69 -22.86
N GLU A 717 -9.83 -3.74 -23.70
CA GLU A 717 -9.93 -3.90 -25.16
C GLU A 717 -8.92 -3.03 -25.95
N LEU A 718 -9.12 -1.70 -26.01
CA LEU A 718 -8.48 -0.84 -27.03
C LEU A 718 -7.03 -0.47 -26.74
N CYS A 719 -6.66 -0.19 -25.48
CA CYS A 719 -5.28 0.13 -25.12
C CYS A 719 -4.47 -1.12 -24.79
N SER A 720 -5.10 -2.13 -24.19
CA SER A 720 -4.46 -3.39 -23.80
C SER A 720 -3.82 -4.10 -25.00
N LEU A 721 -2.58 -4.56 -24.83
CA LEU A 721 -1.74 -5.19 -25.85
C LEU A 721 -2.11 -6.65 -26.13
N ASN A 722 -3.42 -6.88 -26.29
CA ASN A 722 -4.04 -8.16 -26.59
C ASN A 722 -3.41 -8.87 -27.80
N PRO A 723 -3.23 -10.20 -27.76
CA PRO A 723 -2.57 -10.95 -28.83
C PRO A 723 -3.41 -11.02 -30.11
N MET A 724 -2.72 -11.16 -31.24
CA MET A 724 -3.24 -11.27 -32.60
C MET A 724 -4.10 -10.08 -33.05
N GLN A 725 -3.89 -8.90 -32.45
CA GLN A 725 -4.57 -7.66 -32.83
C GLN A 725 -3.58 -6.50 -32.96
N ASP A 726 -3.79 -5.65 -33.97
CA ASP A 726 -3.02 -4.42 -34.14
C ASP A 726 -3.28 -3.45 -32.98
N ARG A 727 -2.21 -2.91 -32.38
CA ARG A 727 -2.27 -1.99 -31.23
C ARG A 727 -1.30 -0.82 -31.37
N LEU A 728 -1.73 0.33 -30.88
CA LEU A 728 -0.93 1.56 -30.82
C LEU A 728 -0.04 1.54 -29.58
N THR A 729 1.26 1.74 -29.79
CA THR A 729 2.25 1.76 -28.70
C THR A 729 3.18 2.96 -28.79
N PHE A 730 3.76 3.29 -27.65
CA PHE A 730 4.94 4.12 -27.51
C PHE A 730 6.09 3.19 -27.13
N SER A 731 7.08 3.05 -28.02
CA SER A 731 8.20 2.13 -27.82
C SER A 731 9.47 2.86 -27.39
N VAL A 732 10.23 2.19 -26.54
CA VAL A 732 11.68 2.39 -26.37
C VAL A 732 12.37 1.18 -26.97
N MET A 733 13.39 1.40 -27.79
CA MET A 733 14.18 0.35 -28.42
C MET A 733 15.66 0.63 -28.23
N TRP A 734 16.44 -0.40 -27.92
CA TRP A 734 17.88 -0.29 -27.73
C TRP A 734 18.62 -1.29 -28.60
N LYS A 735 19.82 -0.90 -29.05
CA LYS A 735 20.86 -1.87 -29.39
C LYS A 735 21.68 -2.12 -28.13
N VAL A 736 21.79 -3.38 -27.69
CA VAL A 736 22.52 -3.77 -26.48
C VAL A 736 23.54 -4.88 -26.75
N THR A 737 24.62 -4.92 -25.95
CA THR A 737 25.52 -6.08 -25.89
C THR A 737 24.85 -7.27 -25.17
N PRO A 738 25.38 -8.50 -25.25
CA PRO A 738 24.87 -9.65 -24.48
C PRO A 738 24.81 -9.42 -22.96
N GLU A 739 25.66 -8.54 -22.43
CA GLU A 739 25.70 -8.13 -21.03
C GLU A 739 24.70 -7.00 -20.69
N GLY A 740 23.88 -6.59 -21.65
CA GLY A 740 22.85 -5.54 -21.49
C GLY A 740 23.37 -4.10 -21.57
N LYS A 741 24.63 -3.87 -21.99
CA LYS A 741 25.14 -2.50 -22.16
C LYS A 741 24.50 -1.84 -23.38
N ILE A 742 23.82 -0.71 -23.19
CA ILE A 742 23.29 0.13 -24.28
C ILE A 742 24.41 0.63 -25.19
N LEU A 743 24.21 0.48 -26.49
CA LEU A 743 25.05 0.99 -27.58
C LEU A 743 24.34 2.08 -28.40
N ASP A 744 23.01 1.97 -28.55
CA ASP A 744 22.15 2.93 -29.23
C ASP A 744 20.74 2.89 -28.59
N GLU A 745 20.00 4.00 -28.63
CA GLU A 745 18.72 4.20 -27.96
C GLU A 745 17.74 5.01 -28.83
N TRP A 746 16.54 4.49 -29.01
CA TRP A 746 15.48 5.08 -29.84
C TRP A 746 14.15 5.12 -29.11
N PHE A 747 13.43 6.24 -29.24
CA PHE A 747 12.08 6.43 -28.73
C PHE A 747 11.13 6.77 -29.88
N GLY A 748 9.91 6.23 -29.88
CA GLY A 748 8.91 6.66 -30.86
C GLY A 748 7.57 5.96 -30.76
N ARG A 749 6.56 6.54 -31.42
CA ARG A 749 5.25 5.92 -31.60
C ARG A 749 5.28 4.85 -32.68
N THR A 750 4.68 3.72 -32.36
CA THR A 750 4.74 2.46 -33.09
C THR A 750 3.36 1.84 -33.24
N VAL A 751 3.28 0.85 -34.13
CA VAL A 751 2.13 -0.08 -34.22
C VAL A 751 2.70 -1.49 -34.11
N ILE A 752 2.13 -2.30 -33.21
CA ILE A 752 2.55 -3.68 -32.97
C ILE A 752 1.36 -4.63 -33.17
N CYS A 753 1.65 -5.93 -33.30
CA CYS A 753 0.64 -6.99 -33.20
C CYS A 753 1.25 -8.09 -32.33
N SER A 754 0.78 -8.20 -31.08
CA SER A 754 1.38 -9.14 -30.11
C SER A 754 1.15 -10.58 -30.57
N CYS A 755 2.20 -11.38 -30.70
CA CYS A 755 2.10 -12.74 -31.22
C CYS A 755 1.54 -13.72 -30.18
N VAL A 756 1.69 -13.45 -28.89
CA VAL A 756 1.15 -14.26 -27.78
C VAL A 756 1.08 -13.44 -26.46
N LYS A 757 0.09 -13.73 -25.62
CA LYS A 757 0.06 -13.31 -24.20
C LYS A 757 0.61 -14.44 -23.34
N LEU A 758 1.87 -14.36 -22.90
CA LEU A 758 2.44 -15.34 -21.97
C LEU A 758 2.00 -15.03 -20.53
N SER A 759 1.95 -16.07 -19.69
CA SER A 759 1.93 -15.88 -18.25
C SER A 759 3.36 -15.93 -17.70
N TYR A 760 3.58 -15.42 -16.49
CA TYR A 760 4.84 -15.61 -15.78
C TYR A 760 5.24 -17.09 -15.66
N ASP A 761 4.30 -18.03 -15.54
CA ASP A 761 4.61 -19.46 -15.48
C ASP A 761 4.94 -20.07 -16.86
N HIS A 762 4.33 -19.58 -17.94
CA HIS A 762 4.70 -19.99 -19.31
C HIS A 762 6.13 -19.52 -19.63
N ALA A 763 6.45 -18.26 -19.34
CA ALA A 763 7.79 -17.71 -19.53
C ALA A 763 8.82 -18.36 -18.59
N GLN A 764 8.45 -18.66 -17.33
CA GLN A 764 9.33 -19.41 -16.41
C GLN A 764 9.61 -20.82 -16.94
N SER A 765 8.59 -21.51 -17.47
CA SER A 765 8.76 -22.85 -18.06
C SER A 765 9.74 -22.82 -19.23
N MET A 766 9.67 -21.81 -20.11
CA MET A 766 10.63 -21.61 -21.20
C MET A 766 12.07 -21.42 -20.70
N ILE A 767 12.25 -20.67 -19.59
CA ILE A 767 13.55 -20.42 -18.96
C ILE A 767 14.11 -21.69 -18.29
N GLU A 768 13.28 -22.46 -17.60
CA GLU A 768 13.68 -23.69 -16.89
C GLU A 768 13.89 -24.89 -17.83
N SER A 769 13.26 -24.88 -19.01
CA SER A 769 13.33 -25.97 -20.01
C SER A 769 13.81 -25.47 -21.39
N PRO A 770 15.03 -24.89 -21.52
CA PRO A 770 15.48 -24.25 -22.74
C PRO A 770 15.62 -25.20 -23.94
N GLY A 771 15.88 -26.50 -23.70
CA GLY A 771 15.96 -27.53 -24.74
C GLY A 771 14.63 -28.23 -25.05
N LYS A 772 13.51 -27.85 -24.41
CA LYS A 772 12.21 -28.49 -24.62
C LYS A 772 11.49 -27.82 -25.80
N ALA A 773 11.02 -28.64 -26.75
CA ALA A 773 9.99 -28.21 -27.70
C ALA A 773 8.62 -28.27 -27.00
N PHE A 774 8.01 -27.11 -26.76
CA PHE A 774 6.68 -27.00 -26.17
C PHE A 774 5.59 -27.33 -27.20
N SER A 775 4.52 -28.00 -26.77
CA SER A 775 3.36 -28.22 -27.63
C SER A 775 2.41 -27.01 -27.63
N PRO A 776 1.55 -26.84 -28.65
CA PRO A 776 0.49 -25.83 -28.65
C PRO A 776 -0.58 -26.02 -27.55
N GLU A 777 -0.56 -27.13 -26.81
CA GLU A 777 -1.49 -27.38 -25.68
C GLU A 777 -0.90 -26.91 -24.34
N GLU A 778 0.43 -26.77 -24.25
CA GLU A 778 1.13 -26.29 -23.05
C GLU A 778 1.27 -24.76 -22.99
N LEU A 779 0.85 -24.07 -24.06
CA LEU A 779 1.02 -22.63 -24.25
C LEU A 779 -0.30 -21.97 -24.68
N PRO A 780 -0.48 -20.67 -24.39
CA PRO A 780 -1.64 -19.91 -24.82
C PRO A 780 -1.60 -19.66 -26.34
N PRO A 781 -2.73 -19.32 -27.00
CA PRO A 781 -2.81 -19.17 -28.45
C PRO A 781 -1.74 -18.24 -29.04
N VAL A 782 -1.00 -18.76 -30.02
CA VAL A 782 0.11 -18.08 -30.71
C VAL A 782 -0.31 -17.70 -32.13
N SER A 783 0.09 -16.51 -32.58
CA SER A 783 -0.06 -16.05 -33.96
C SER A 783 0.65 -17.01 -34.95
N PRO A 784 0.00 -17.47 -36.03
CA PRO A 784 0.59 -18.40 -37.00
C PRO A 784 1.74 -17.78 -37.83
N GLN A 785 2.06 -16.51 -37.62
CA GLN A 785 3.18 -15.82 -38.26
C GLN A 785 4.53 -16.03 -37.54
N HIS A 786 4.50 -16.42 -36.25
CA HIS A 786 5.69 -16.63 -35.43
C HIS A 786 5.74 -18.05 -34.86
N SER A 787 6.94 -18.58 -34.67
CA SER A 787 7.11 -19.93 -34.12
C SER A 787 7.25 -19.93 -32.59
N ILE A 788 6.81 -21.00 -31.94
CA ILE A 788 7.02 -21.20 -30.49
C ILE A 788 8.52 -21.15 -30.15
N ALA A 789 9.39 -21.70 -31.01
CA ALA A 789 10.84 -21.68 -30.83
C ALA A 789 11.45 -20.27 -30.93
N GLU A 790 10.94 -19.42 -31.81
CA GLU A 790 11.34 -18.00 -31.95
C GLU A 790 10.97 -17.20 -30.68
N ILE A 791 9.76 -17.40 -30.17
CA ILE A 791 9.28 -16.78 -28.92
C ILE A 791 10.12 -17.28 -27.73
N GLN A 792 10.35 -18.59 -27.62
CA GLN A 792 11.18 -19.21 -26.59
C GLN A 792 12.62 -18.67 -26.63
N GLN A 793 13.23 -18.55 -27.80
CA GLN A 793 14.56 -17.99 -27.94
C GLN A 793 14.61 -16.51 -27.54
N ALA A 794 13.60 -15.71 -27.90
CA ALA A 794 13.49 -14.32 -27.47
C ALA A 794 13.35 -14.19 -25.94
N VAL A 795 12.54 -15.03 -25.30
CA VAL A 795 12.42 -15.10 -23.82
C VAL A 795 13.75 -15.49 -23.17
N LEU A 796 14.48 -16.46 -23.72
CA LEU A 796 15.79 -16.88 -23.21
C LEU A 796 16.85 -15.76 -23.35
N ASN A 797 16.88 -15.07 -24.49
CA ASN A 797 17.78 -13.93 -24.72
C ASN A 797 17.47 -12.78 -23.74
N LEU A 798 16.19 -12.43 -23.58
CA LEU A 798 15.73 -11.43 -22.60
C LEU A 798 16.10 -11.84 -21.17
N HIS A 799 15.94 -13.12 -20.81
CA HIS A 799 16.32 -13.63 -19.49
C HIS A 799 17.82 -13.46 -19.21
N GLN A 800 18.69 -13.87 -20.16
CA GLN A 800 20.14 -13.71 -20.04
C GLN A 800 20.52 -12.24 -19.85
N ILE A 801 20.03 -11.35 -20.71
CA ILE A 801 20.30 -9.90 -20.63
C ILE A 801 19.80 -9.34 -19.29
N ALA A 802 18.61 -9.73 -18.82
CA ALA A 802 18.08 -9.32 -17.52
C ALA A 802 18.88 -9.86 -16.32
N GLN A 803 19.50 -11.04 -16.41
CA GLN A 803 20.44 -11.50 -15.38
C GLN A 803 21.67 -10.57 -15.28
N HIS A 804 22.24 -10.17 -16.42
CA HIS A 804 23.37 -9.23 -16.45
C HIS A 804 22.99 -7.83 -15.95
N LEU A 805 21.88 -7.26 -16.45
CA LEU A 805 21.34 -5.97 -16.00
C LEU A 805 21.12 -5.94 -14.48
N ARG A 806 20.46 -6.96 -13.92
CA ARG A 806 20.26 -7.08 -12.47
C ARG A 806 21.58 -7.14 -11.71
N LYS A 807 22.51 -7.99 -12.17
CA LYS A 807 23.81 -8.17 -11.51
C LYS A 807 24.57 -6.86 -11.45
N GLN A 808 24.57 -6.09 -12.56
CA GLN A 808 25.17 -4.77 -12.61
C GLN A 808 24.45 -3.79 -11.68
N ARG A 809 23.12 -3.72 -11.71
CA ARG A 809 22.31 -2.85 -10.82
C ARG A 809 22.56 -3.07 -9.33
N PHE A 810 22.83 -4.31 -8.90
CA PHE A 810 23.21 -4.60 -7.51
C PHE A 810 24.70 -4.32 -7.21
N ILE A 811 25.61 -4.49 -8.17
CA ILE A 811 27.01 -4.03 -8.05
C ILE A 811 27.06 -2.50 -7.92
N ASP A 812 26.21 -1.79 -8.66
CA ASP A 812 26.03 -0.34 -8.61
C ASP A 812 25.29 0.13 -7.34
N GLY A 813 24.96 -0.79 -6.42
CA GLY A 813 24.51 -0.48 -5.07
C GLY A 813 23.00 -0.33 -4.88
N ALA A 814 22.16 -0.96 -5.70
CA ALA A 814 20.72 -1.05 -5.45
C ALA A 814 20.38 -1.89 -4.19
N LEU A 815 19.17 -1.69 -3.67
CA LEU A 815 18.61 -2.30 -2.46
C LEU A 815 17.19 -2.80 -2.72
N ARG A 816 16.92 -4.02 -2.29
CA ARG A 816 15.63 -4.72 -2.42
C ARG A 816 15.16 -5.16 -1.03
N LEU A 817 14.09 -4.51 -0.55
CA LEU A 817 13.42 -4.82 0.71
C LEU A 817 11.98 -5.27 0.42
N ASP A 818 11.84 -6.35 -0.35
CA ASP A 818 10.54 -6.96 -0.59
C ASP A 818 10.08 -7.72 0.66
N GLN A 819 8.82 -7.56 1.01
CA GLN A 819 8.16 -8.29 2.08
C GLN A 819 7.29 -9.39 1.49
N LEU A 820 7.09 -10.48 2.22
CA LEU A 820 6.18 -11.57 1.86
C LEU A 820 4.78 -11.01 1.53
N LYS A 821 4.24 -11.38 0.36
CA LYS A 821 2.90 -10.98 -0.10
C LYS A 821 2.00 -12.20 -0.18
N LEU A 822 0.83 -12.12 0.44
CA LEU A 822 -0.23 -13.12 0.26
C LEU A 822 -0.87 -12.99 -1.12
N SER A 823 -1.16 -14.15 -1.71
CA SER A 823 -2.11 -14.35 -2.81
C SER A 823 -3.16 -15.34 -2.36
N PHE A 824 -4.37 -15.22 -2.93
CA PHE A 824 -5.54 -15.99 -2.50
C PHE A 824 -6.10 -16.82 -3.64
N THR A 825 -6.53 -18.04 -3.32
CA THR A 825 -7.37 -18.85 -4.20
C THR A 825 -8.81 -18.64 -3.76
N LEU A 826 -9.60 -17.97 -4.60
CA LEU A 826 -11.02 -17.71 -4.34
C LEU A 826 -11.90 -18.78 -4.97
N ASP A 827 -12.98 -19.11 -4.28
CA ASP A 827 -14.10 -19.88 -4.82
C ASP A 827 -14.84 -19.06 -5.89
N GLN A 828 -15.13 -19.66 -7.04
CA GLN A 828 -15.68 -18.93 -8.19
C GLN A 828 -17.18 -18.61 -8.07
N GLU A 829 -17.93 -19.33 -7.23
CA GLU A 829 -19.37 -19.14 -7.05
C GLU A 829 -19.69 -18.23 -5.86
N SER A 830 -18.99 -18.42 -4.74
CA SER A 830 -19.20 -17.67 -3.48
C SER A 830 -18.24 -16.51 -3.26
N GLY A 831 -17.12 -16.44 -3.99
CA GLY A 831 -16.06 -15.44 -3.79
C GLY A 831 -15.21 -15.64 -2.52
N MET A 832 -15.49 -16.67 -1.73
CA MET A 832 -14.81 -16.93 -0.45
C MET A 832 -13.38 -17.44 -0.65
N PRO A 833 -12.42 -17.10 0.22
CA PRO A 833 -11.06 -17.62 0.13
C PRO A 833 -11.00 -19.11 0.51
N GLN A 834 -10.74 -19.98 -0.46
CA GLN A 834 -10.47 -21.42 -0.23
C GLN A 834 -9.04 -21.67 0.28
N GLY A 835 -8.11 -20.75 0.01
CA GLY A 835 -6.69 -20.89 0.33
C GLY A 835 -5.92 -19.60 0.18
N CYS A 836 -4.76 -19.51 0.81
CA CYS A 836 -3.78 -18.46 0.57
C CYS A 836 -2.35 -19.02 0.53
N TYR A 837 -1.46 -18.32 -0.19
CA TYR A 837 -0.06 -18.71 -0.37
C TYR A 837 0.82 -17.46 -0.55
N ILE A 838 2.12 -17.60 -0.32
CA ILE A 838 3.10 -16.53 -0.57
C ILE A 838 3.35 -16.42 -2.07
N TYR A 839 3.22 -15.22 -2.63
CA TYR A 839 3.53 -14.95 -4.03
C TYR A 839 5.02 -15.17 -4.32
N GLN A 840 5.34 -16.15 -5.18
CA GLN A 840 6.72 -16.47 -5.54
C GLN A 840 7.23 -15.52 -6.62
N TYR A 841 8.32 -14.81 -6.34
CA TYR A 841 8.93 -13.89 -7.30
C TYR A 841 10.02 -14.59 -8.13
N ARG A 842 9.63 -15.08 -9.31
CA ARG A 842 10.42 -15.98 -10.17
C ARG A 842 11.23 -15.24 -11.23
N ASP A 843 11.99 -16.00 -12.03
CA ASP A 843 12.93 -15.48 -13.02
C ASP A 843 12.26 -14.81 -14.24
N SER A 844 11.00 -15.15 -14.53
CA SER A 844 10.15 -14.44 -15.48
C SER A 844 9.65 -13.08 -14.95
N ASN A 845 9.31 -12.95 -13.66
CA ASN A 845 9.01 -11.64 -13.05
C ASN A 845 10.23 -10.72 -13.11
N LYS A 846 11.38 -11.30 -12.73
CA LYS A 846 12.72 -10.72 -12.82
C LYS A 846 13.08 -10.29 -14.25
N LEU A 847 12.70 -11.03 -15.28
CA LEU A 847 12.94 -10.65 -16.69
C LEU A 847 12.27 -9.30 -16.98
N VAL A 848 10.97 -9.19 -16.71
CA VAL A 848 10.18 -7.97 -16.96
C VAL A 848 10.69 -6.80 -16.09
N GLU A 849 11.07 -7.05 -14.83
CA GLU A 849 11.58 -6.02 -13.90
C GLU A 849 12.70 -5.16 -14.51
N GLU A 850 13.75 -5.77 -15.07
CA GLU A 850 14.91 -5.00 -15.52
C GLU A 850 14.62 -4.17 -16.77
N PHE A 851 13.84 -4.68 -17.74
CA PHE A 851 13.48 -3.92 -18.94
C PHE A 851 12.47 -2.81 -18.65
N MET A 852 11.54 -3.02 -17.71
CA MET A 852 10.68 -1.94 -17.24
C MET A 852 11.48 -0.88 -16.47
N LEU A 853 12.45 -1.26 -15.64
CA LEU A 853 13.36 -0.31 -15.01
C LEU A 853 14.16 0.46 -16.08
N LEU A 854 14.70 -0.22 -17.10
CA LEU A 854 15.49 0.39 -18.18
C LEU A 854 14.68 1.43 -18.96
N ALA A 855 13.45 1.09 -19.37
CA ALA A 855 12.53 2.01 -20.05
C ALA A 855 12.20 3.24 -19.18
N ASN A 856 11.91 3.02 -17.89
CA ASN A 856 11.61 4.09 -16.94
C ASN A 856 12.81 5.03 -16.69
N MET A 857 14.05 4.52 -16.74
CA MET A 857 15.27 5.33 -16.62
C MET A 857 15.58 6.10 -17.91
N ALA A 858 15.52 5.43 -19.07
CA ALA A 858 15.73 6.04 -20.39
C ALA A 858 14.77 7.22 -20.61
N VAL A 859 13.48 7.00 -20.37
CA VAL A 859 12.44 8.04 -20.50
C VAL A 859 12.63 9.16 -19.48
N ALA A 860 13.02 8.86 -18.23
CA ALA A 860 13.33 9.89 -17.23
C ALA A 860 14.46 10.83 -17.68
N HIS A 861 15.55 10.28 -18.24
CA HIS A 861 16.64 11.07 -18.80
C HIS A 861 16.19 11.92 -20.01
N GLN A 862 15.43 11.33 -20.94
CA GLN A 862 14.96 12.03 -22.15
C GLN A 862 13.98 13.17 -21.84
N ILE A 863 13.01 12.98 -20.94
CA ILE A 863 12.07 14.06 -20.57
C ILE A 863 12.75 15.15 -19.73
N TYR A 864 13.70 14.79 -18.84
CA TYR A 864 14.43 15.80 -18.05
C TYR A 864 15.33 16.66 -18.92
N ARG A 865 16.09 16.04 -19.83
CA ARG A 865 16.93 16.73 -20.82
C ARG A 865 16.15 17.72 -21.69
N SER A 866 14.89 17.40 -21.99
CA SER A 866 14.04 18.20 -22.88
C SER A 866 13.24 19.28 -22.15
N PHE A 867 12.83 19.02 -20.91
CA PHE A 867 11.95 19.89 -20.13
C PHE A 867 12.42 20.00 -18.65
N PRO A 868 13.61 20.57 -18.38
CA PRO A 868 14.22 20.52 -17.04
C PRO A 868 13.39 21.20 -15.95
N GLU A 869 12.52 22.17 -16.28
CA GLU A 869 11.60 22.77 -15.30
C GLU A 869 10.21 22.09 -15.20
N LYS A 870 9.84 21.20 -16.14
CA LYS A 870 8.48 20.63 -16.23
C LYS A 870 8.43 19.09 -16.24
N ALA A 871 9.57 18.41 -16.14
CA ALA A 871 9.63 16.96 -16.12
C ALA A 871 8.96 16.39 -14.85
N LEU A 872 8.09 15.39 -15.04
CA LEU A 872 7.54 14.59 -13.96
C LEU A 872 8.46 13.40 -13.69
N LEU A 873 9.17 13.44 -12.57
CA LEU A 873 10.08 12.39 -12.13
C LEU A 873 9.59 11.72 -10.83
N ARG A 874 10.25 10.64 -10.42
CA ARG A 874 9.94 9.86 -9.21
C ARG A 874 11.20 9.56 -8.40
N ARG A 875 11.40 10.34 -7.33
CA ARG A 875 12.53 10.23 -6.39
C ARG A 875 12.22 9.31 -5.21
N HIS A 876 13.25 8.86 -4.49
CA HIS A 876 13.10 8.11 -3.24
C HIS A 876 14.12 8.65 -2.23
N PRO A 877 13.68 9.41 -1.21
CA PRO A 877 14.57 9.94 -0.17
C PRO A 877 15.30 8.84 0.61
N PRO A 878 16.46 9.14 1.22
CA PRO A 878 17.15 8.20 2.12
C PRO A 878 16.33 7.91 3.39
N PRO A 879 16.67 6.86 4.16
CA PRO A 879 15.93 6.50 5.38
C PRO A 879 15.95 7.61 6.44
N GLN A 880 14.93 7.63 7.30
CA GLN A 880 14.85 8.59 8.41
C GLN A 880 16.00 8.35 9.40
N THR A 881 16.92 9.33 9.51
CA THR A 881 18.20 9.18 10.22
C THR A 881 18.06 8.69 11.66
N LYS A 882 17.05 9.17 12.40
CA LYS A 882 16.80 8.70 13.77
C LYS A 882 16.37 7.23 13.79
N LEU A 883 15.36 6.84 13.02
CA LEU A 883 14.87 5.45 13.00
C LEU A 883 15.94 4.48 12.49
N LEU A 884 16.78 4.92 11.55
CA LEU A 884 17.94 4.17 11.08
C LEU A 884 18.98 4.00 12.19
N LYS A 885 19.25 5.04 12.99
CA LYS A 885 20.16 4.93 14.15
C LYS A 885 19.60 4.03 15.25
N ASP A 886 18.33 4.20 15.62
CA ASP A 886 17.67 3.34 16.62
C ASP A 886 17.78 1.84 16.20
N LEU A 887 17.73 1.56 14.89
CA LEU A 887 17.92 0.25 14.28
C LEU A 887 19.40 -0.21 14.24
N MET A 888 20.37 0.66 13.94
CA MET A 888 21.81 0.37 14.07
C MET A 888 22.15 -0.06 15.50
N ASP A 889 21.70 0.73 16.49
CA ASP A 889 21.92 0.46 17.90
C ASP A 889 21.27 -0.87 18.33
N PHE A 890 20.11 -1.23 17.76
CA PHE A 890 19.47 -2.54 17.94
C PHE A 890 20.29 -3.70 17.34
N CYS A 891 20.75 -3.59 16.09
CA CYS A 891 21.57 -4.64 15.44
C CYS A 891 22.85 -4.91 16.25
N ASN A 892 23.53 -3.84 16.69
CA ASN A 892 24.69 -3.92 17.57
C ASN A 892 24.40 -4.61 18.92
N GLN A 893 23.19 -4.43 19.49
CA GLN A 893 22.78 -5.10 20.73
C GLN A 893 22.50 -6.59 20.57
N VAL A 894 21.95 -7.01 19.41
CA VAL A 894 21.73 -8.44 19.14
C VAL A 894 23.03 -9.14 18.72
N GLY A 895 24.01 -8.40 18.19
CA GLY A 895 25.30 -8.92 17.71
C GLY A 895 25.35 -9.09 16.18
N LEU A 896 24.54 -8.34 15.44
CA LEU A 896 24.51 -8.33 13.98
C LEU A 896 25.35 -7.17 13.44
N ASN A 897 26.46 -7.49 12.79
CA ASN A 897 27.30 -6.51 12.10
C ASN A 897 26.72 -6.19 10.72
N ILE A 898 26.02 -5.06 10.59
CA ILE A 898 25.31 -4.62 9.38
C ILE A 898 25.82 -3.24 8.99
N ASP A 899 26.27 -3.06 7.75
CA ASP A 899 26.68 -1.76 7.23
C ASP A 899 25.48 -1.00 6.64
N PHE A 900 25.12 0.11 7.28
CA PHE A 900 24.03 0.99 6.86
C PHE A 900 24.52 2.25 6.11
N SER A 901 25.80 2.33 5.74
CA SER A 901 26.41 3.52 5.11
C SER A 901 25.84 3.86 3.72
N SER A 902 25.33 2.86 3.00
CA SER A 902 24.70 3.02 1.69
C SER A 902 23.59 1.98 1.46
N ALA A 903 22.76 2.19 0.42
CA ALA A 903 21.75 1.22 0.01
C ALA A 903 22.38 -0.14 -0.38
N GLY A 904 23.47 -0.10 -1.16
CA GLY A 904 24.23 -1.28 -1.57
C GLY A 904 24.94 -1.99 -0.42
N SER A 905 25.49 -1.22 0.54
CA SER A 905 26.06 -1.78 1.78
C SER A 905 25.02 -2.58 2.56
N LEU A 906 23.84 -1.99 2.77
CA LEU A 906 22.75 -2.63 3.49
C LEU A 906 22.26 -3.90 2.77
N GLN A 907 22.15 -3.85 1.45
CA GLN A 907 21.83 -5.00 0.62
C GLN A 907 22.89 -6.11 0.70
N LYS A 908 24.17 -5.73 0.75
CA LYS A 908 25.29 -6.66 0.87
C LYS A 908 25.27 -7.36 2.23
N SER A 909 25.17 -6.63 3.33
CA SER A 909 25.01 -7.22 4.66
C SER A 909 23.78 -8.14 4.78
N LEU A 910 22.63 -7.75 4.20
CA LEU A 910 21.42 -8.59 4.17
C LEU A 910 21.58 -9.93 3.42
N ASN A 911 22.60 -10.07 2.57
CA ASN A 911 22.87 -11.31 1.83
C ASN A 911 24.09 -12.07 2.35
N GLU A 912 25.11 -11.39 2.90
CA GLU A 912 26.36 -12.01 3.36
C GLU A 912 26.34 -12.45 4.82
N THR A 913 25.50 -11.85 5.68
CA THR A 913 25.51 -12.15 7.14
C THR A 913 24.74 -13.44 7.50
N PHE A 914 24.06 -14.08 6.56
CA PHE A 914 23.10 -15.17 6.83
C PHE A 914 23.34 -16.41 5.96
N GLY A 915 23.27 -17.59 6.57
CA GLY A 915 23.38 -18.88 5.89
C GLY A 915 22.13 -19.27 5.10
N ALA A 916 22.11 -20.51 4.59
CA ALA A 916 21.04 -21.04 3.74
C ALA A 916 20.04 -21.96 4.48
N ASP A 917 20.05 -21.96 5.82
CA ASP A 917 19.08 -22.71 6.62
C ASP A 917 17.78 -21.93 6.88
N LYS A 918 16.71 -22.64 7.27
CA LYS A 918 15.39 -22.05 7.60
C LYS A 918 15.45 -20.92 8.63
N TYR A 919 16.36 -21.00 9.60
CA TYR A 919 16.48 -19.99 10.65
C TYR A 919 17.11 -18.71 10.11
N ALA A 920 18.13 -18.84 9.25
CA ALA A 920 18.74 -17.74 8.54
C ALA A 920 17.77 -17.07 7.55
N GLU A 921 16.96 -17.84 6.83
CA GLU A 921 15.87 -17.35 5.96
C GLU A 921 14.80 -16.59 6.76
N ALA A 922 14.25 -17.19 7.81
CA ALA A 922 13.28 -16.54 8.70
C ALA A 922 13.83 -15.24 9.33
N ARG A 923 15.10 -15.23 9.73
CA ARG A 923 15.79 -14.04 10.26
C ARG A 923 15.97 -12.96 9.20
N LYS A 924 16.25 -13.34 7.94
CA LYS A 924 16.32 -12.41 6.81
C LYS A 924 14.95 -11.75 6.54
N GLU A 925 13.85 -12.47 6.65
CA GLU A 925 12.50 -11.89 6.51
C GLU A 925 12.18 -10.91 7.65
N VAL A 926 12.45 -11.29 8.91
CA VAL A 926 12.26 -10.38 10.06
C VAL A 926 13.11 -9.11 9.91
N LEU A 927 14.38 -9.25 9.51
CA LEU A 927 15.28 -8.11 9.28
C LEU A 927 14.83 -7.26 8.09
N THR A 928 14.38 -7.85 6.99
CA THR A 928 13.86 -7.12 5.82
C THR A 928 12.64 -6.28 6.20
N HIS A 929 11.73 -6.82 7.03
CA HIS A 929 10.63 -6.04 7.59
C HIS A 929 11.13 -4.92 8.54
N MET A 930 12.05 -5.21 9.47
CA MET A 930 12.64 -4.20 10.36
C MET A 930 13.29 -3.06 9.59
N PHE A 931 14.08 -3.38 8.57
CA PHE A 931 14.87 -2.45 7.77
C PHE A 931 13.99 -1.65 6.79
N SER A 932 12.78 -2.13 6.51
CA SER A 932 11.74 -1.36 5.82
C SER A 932 11.20 -0.20 6.66
N ARG A 933 11.23 -0.26 8.00
CA ARG A 933 10.57 0.73 8.88
C ARG A 933 11.20 2.13 8.84
N PRO A 934 12.53 2.32 8.71
CA PRO A 934 13.13 3.64 8.52
C PRO A 934 13.00 4.20 7.10
N MET A 935 12.64 3.38 6.10
CA MET A 935 12.58 3.80 4.70
C MET A 935 11.49 4.86 4.49
N GLN A 936 11.74 5.80 3.58
CA GLN A 936 10.73 6.78 3.18
C GLN A 936 9.92 6.26 1.98
N MET A 937 8.79 6.90 1.69
CA MET A 937 8.03 6.57 0.48
C MET A 937 8.68 7.25 -0.73
N ALA A 938 8.71 6.55 -1.87
CA ALA A 938 9.08 7.15 -3.15
C ALA A 938 7.96 8.07 -3.66
N LEU A 939 8.35 9.27 -4.10
CA LEU A 939 7.46 10.39 -4.42
C LEU A 939 7.62 10.81 -5.89
N TYR A 940 6.51 11.02 -6.58
CA TYR A 940 6.48 11.84 -7.79
C TYR A 940 6.76 13.31 -7.45
N PHE A 941 7.38 14.06 -8.35
CA PHE A 941 7.64 15.49 -8.21
C PHE A 941 7.87 16.15 -9.59
N CYS A 942 7.64 17.46 -9.67
CA CYS A 942 8.06 18.29 -10.80
C CYS A 942 9.46 18.83 -10.56
N THR A 943 10.35 18.67 -11.53
CA THR A 943 11.77 19.06 -11.39
C THR A 943 11.96 20.57 -11.18
N GLY A 944 11.18 21.43 -11.85
CA GLY A 944 11.30 22.89 -11.67
C GLY A 944 10.77 23.47 -10.36
N ILE A 945 10.31 22.64 -9.42
CA ILE A 945 9.92 23.01 -8.04
C ILE A 945 10.98 22.57 -7.01
N LEU A 946 11.83 21.60 -7.34
CA LEU A 946 12.88 21.09 -6.46
C LEU A 946 14.24 21.55 -7.00
N GLU A 947 14.80 22.62 -6.43
CA GLU A 947 16.02 23.27 -6.96
C GLU A 947 17.30 22.41 -6.84
N ASP A 948 17.32 21.45 -5.91
CA ASP A 948 18.49 20.60 -5.63
C ASP A 948 18.38 19.24 -6.35
N GLU A 949 19.09 19.10 -7.47
CA GLU A 949 19.17 17.86 -8.27
C GLU A 949 19.63 16.64 -7.44
N THR A 950 20.42 16.84 -6.37
CA THR A 950 20.90 15.71 -5.55
C THR A 950 19.76 14.97 -4.84
N LEU A 951 18.63 15.67 -4.62
CA LEU A 951 17.41 15.13 -4.02
C LEU A 951 16.52 14.36 -5.00
N PHE A 952 16.83 14.37 -6.31
CA PHE A 952 16.08 13.66 -7.36
C PHE A 952 16.36 12.14 -7.32
N ARG A 953 17.51 11.77 -6.73
CA ARG A 953 18.02 10.40 -6.60
C ARG A 953 16.96 9.44 -6.04
N HIS A 954 16.94 8.22 -6.57
CA HIS A 954 16.07 7.15 -6.08
C HIS A 954 16.86 6.17 -5.18
N TYR A 955 16.93 6.45 -3.87
CA TYR A 955 17.78 5.74 -2.89
C TYR A 955 17.88 4.22 -3.11
N ALA A 956 16.75 3.49 -3.12
CA ALA A 956 16.76 2.03 -3.24
C ALA A 956 17.14 1.49 -4.64
N LEU A 957 17.03 2.29 -5.70
CA LEU A 957 17.54 1.90 -7.03
C LEU A 957 18.97 2.40 -7.27
N ASN A 958 19.45 3.32 -6.42
CA ASN A 958 20.75 3.97 -6.46
C ASN A 958 21.05 4.81 -7.73
N VAL A 959 20.00 5.16 -8.50
CA VAL A 959 20.09 5.93 -9.76
C VAL A 959 19.76 7.43 -9.58
N PRO A 960 20.31 8.34 -10.42
CA PRO A 960 20.09 9.79 -10.30
C PRO A 960 18.68 10.22 -10.70
N PHE A 961 18.17 9.73 -11.84
CA PHE A 961 16.84 10.05 -12.34
C PHE A 961 16.03 8.77 -12.57
N TYR A 962 14.73 8.84 -12.29
CA TYR A 962 13.77 7.76 -12.47
C TYR A 962 12.37 8.36 -12.64
N THR A 963 11.47 7.69 -13.34
CA THR A 963 10.04 8.06 -13.42
C THR A 963 9.18 6.82 -13.61
N HIS A 964 7.88 6.98 -13.85
CA HIS A 964 7.03 5.91 -14.37
C HIS A 964 6.48 6.30 -15.75
N PHE A 965 6.68 5.41 -16.72
CA PHE A 965 6.27 5.47 -18.12
C PHE A 965 5.55 4.18 -18.55
N THR A 966 5.90 3.05 -17.94
CA THR A 966 5.56 1.70 -18.42
C THR A 966 4.19 1.17 -17.99
N SER A 967 3.28 1.98 -17.45
CA SER A 967 1.92 1.50 -17.13
C SER A 967 0.79 2.55 -17.19
N PRO A 968 0.57 3.20 -18.36
CA PRO A 968 -0.39 4.28 -18.50
C PRO A 968 -1.86 3.84 -18.47
N ILE A 969 -2.20 2.55 -18.61
CA ILE A 969 -3.60 2.08 -18.47
C ILE A 969 -4.07 2.24 -17.02
N ARG A 970 -3.14 2.14 -16.07
CA ARG A 970 -3.41 2.04 -14.62
C ARG A 970 -2.69 3.07 -13.74
N ARG A 971 -1.93 4.01 -14.32
CA ARG A 971 -1.25 5.12 -13.62
C ARG A 971 -1.30 6.41 -14.44
N TYR A 972 -1.82 7.48 -13.86
CA TYR A 972 -1.94 8.77 -14.55
C TYR A 972 -0.61 9.50 -14.72
N ALA A 973 0.33 9.31 -13.77
CA ALA A 973 1.68 9.83 -13.89
C ALA A 973 2.36 9.39 -15.20
N ASP A 974 2.15 8.14 -15.61
CA ASP A 974 2.65 7.59 -16.85
C ASP A 974 2.01 8.24 -18.08
N ILE A 975 0.71 8.61 -18.04
CA ILE A 975 0.06 9.38 -19.12
C ILE A 975 0.73 10.75 -19.29
N ILE A 976 1.04 11.45 -18.19
CA ILE A 976 1.77 12.74 -18.23
C ILE A 976 3.17 12.52 -18.83
N VAL A 977 3.86 11.44 -18.46
CA VAL A 977 5.18 11.10 -19.00
C VAL A 977 5.13 10.73 -20.49
N HIS A 978 4.06 10.05 -20.96
CA HIS A 978 3.82 9.82 -22.40
C HIS A 978 3.60 11.15 -23.15
N ARG A 979 2.85 12.09 -22.58
CA ARG A 979 2.68 13.44 -23.15
C ARG A 979 4.02 14.19 -23.22
N LEU A 980 4.83 14.15 -22.15
CA LEU A 980 6.18 14.75 -22.11
C LEU A 980 7.11 14.12 -23.15
N LEU A 981 7.15 12.78 -23.24
CA LEU A 981 7.99 12.07 -24.20
C LEU A 981 7.56 12.38 -25.64
N SER A 982 6.26 12.38 -25.94
CA SER A 982 5.70 12.79 -27.24
C SER A 982 6.13 14.21 -27.63
N ALA A 983 6.06 15.15 -26.70
CA ALA A 983 6.50 16.53 -26.92
C ALA A 983 8.02 16.63 -27.14
N SER A 984 8.84 15.83 -26.42
CA SER A 984 10.29 15.80 -26.57
C SER A 984 10.76 15.35 -27.95
N LEU A 985 9.95 14.52 -28.63
CA LEU A 985 10.21 14.02 -29.98
C LEU A 985 9.59 14.92 -31.06
N GLY A 986 9.00 16.07 -30.69
CA GLY A 986 8.30 16.98 -31.60
C GLY A 986 7.01 16.40 -32.20
N ALA A 987 6.51 15.26 -31.70
CA ALA A 987 5.33 14.56 -32.20
C ALA A 987 4.00 15.12 -31.66
N SER A 988 4.06 16.04 -30.70
CA SER A 988 2.94 16.82 -30.18
C SER A 988 3.40 18.21 -29.75
N SER A 989 2.45 19.11 -29.45
CA SER A 989 2.80 20.41 -28.86
C SER A 989 3.44 20.25 -27.47
N PRO A 990 4.30 21.20 -27.02
CA PRO A 990 4.77 21.25 -25.64
C PRO A 990 3.60 21.31 -24.65
N ILE A 991 3.74 20.64 -23.50
CA ILE A 991 2.71 20.60 -22.46
C ILE A 991 2.40 22.01 -21.94
N ARG A 992 1.11 22.33 -21.85
CA ARG A 992 0.59 23.62 -21.39
C ARG A 992 0.72 23.83 -19.89
N MET A 993 0.68 22.76 -19.10
CA MET A 993 0.81 22.81 -17.65
C MET A 993 2.06 23.58 -17.21
N GLU A 994 1.89 24.54 -16.30
CA GLU A 994 3.01 25.16 -15.59
C GLU A 994 3.52 24.26 -14.47
N LYS A 995 4.76 24.49 -14.02
CA LYS A 995 5.47 23.59 -13.11
C LYS A 995 4.77 23.40 -11.75
N GLU A 996 4.06 24.42 -11.26
CA GLU A 996 3.21 24.34 -10.08
C GLU A 996 1.98 23.45 -10.31
N ALA A 997 1.48 23.36 -11.55
CA ALA A 997 0.38 22.46 -11.90
C ALA A 997 0.87 21.01 -12.03
N VAL A 998 2.03 20.79 -12.65
CA VAL A 998 2.68 19.46 -12.68
C VAL A 998 2.99 18.97 -11.27
N GLN A 999 3.43 19.85 -10.36
CA GLN A 999 3.66 19.48 -8.96
C GLN A 999 2.36 19.15 -8.21
N ARG A 1000 1.28 19.95 -8.34
CA ARG A 1000 -0.03 19.59 -7.76
C ARG A 1000 -0.50 18.21 -8.23
N GLN A 1001 -0.28 17.89 -9.50
CA GLN A 1001 -0.63 16.59 -10.05
C GLN A 1001 0.28 15.47 -9.52
N ALA A 1002 1.57 15.75 -9.30
CA ALA A 1002 2.50 14.83 -8.65
C ALA A 1002 2.10 14.54 -7.20
N ASP A 1003 1.69 15.56 -6.44
CA ASP A 1003 1.23 15.45 -5.06
C ASP A 1003 -0.08 14.66 -4.95
N HIS A 1004 -1.05 14.92 -5.84
CA HIS A 1004 -2.27 14.11 -5.94
C HIS A 1004 -1.94 12.66 -6.30
N CYS A 1005 -1.12 12.41 -7.33
CA CYS A 1005 -0.64 11.07 -7.67
C CYS A 1005 0.10 10.37 -6.50
N ASN A 1006 0.77 11.11 -5.61
CA ASN A 1006 1.36 10.57 -4.38
C ASN A 1006 0.28 10.16 -3.38
N ASP A 1007 -0.65 11.05 -3.04
CA ASP A 1007 -1.76 10.79 -2.11
C ASP A 1007 -2.60 9.59 -2.57
N ARG A 1008 -3.01 9.57 -3.84
CA ARG A 1008 -3.79 8.48 -4.44
C ARG A 1008 -2.99 7.16 -4.49
N LYS A 1009 -1.68 7.21 -4.73
CA LYS A 1009 -0.84 6.00 -4.67
C LYS A 1009 -0.67 5.46 -3.24
N MET A 1010 -0.60 6.34 -2.25
CA MET A 1010 -0.60 5.96 -0.82
C MET A 1010 -1.93 5.35 -0.39
N ALA A 1011 -3.05 5.97 -0.75
CA ALA A 1011 -4.39 5.44 -0.49
C ALA A 1011 -4.60 4.07 -1.16
N SER A 1012 -4.29 3.96 -2.45
CA SER A 1012 -4.34 2.69 -3.21
C SER A 1012 -3.51 1.59 -2.55
N LYS A 1013 -2.28 1.88 -2.08
CA LYS A 1013 -1.46 0.90 -1.34
C LYS A 1013 -2.14 0.44 -0.04
N ARG A 1014 -2.71 1.35 0.76
CA ARG A 1014 -3.40 0.98 2.01
C ARG A 1014 -4.66 0.17 1.78
N VAL A 1015 -5.44 0.48 0.73
CA VAL A 1015 -6.62 -0.31 0.35
C VAL A 1015 -6.24 -1.72 -0.11
N GLN A 1016 -5.11 -1.88 -0.81
CA GLN A 1016 -4.58 -3.20 -1.21
C GLN A 1016 -4.16 -4.04 0.01
N GLU A 1017 -3.46 -3.42 0.98
CA GLU A 1017 -3.08 -4.07 2.25
C GLU A 1017 -4.31 -4.49 3.06
N LEU A 1018 -5.28 -3.57 3.26
CA LEU A 1018 -6.52 -3.86 3.99
C LEU A 1018 -7.41 -4.90 3.30
N SER A 1019 -7.40 -4.97 1.97
CA SER A 1019 -8.10 -6.03 1.22
C SER A 1019 -7.46 -7.40 1.45
N ALA A 1020 -6.13 -7.48 1.52
CA ALA A 1020 -5.45 -8.72 1.89
C ALA A 1020 -5.72 -9.13 3.34
N ASP A 1021 -5.69 -8.17 4.29
CA ASP A 1021 -6.01 -8.42 5.70
C ASP A 1021 -7.46 -8.91 5.89
N LEU A 1022 -8.43 -8.30 5.17
CA LEU A 1022 -9.85 -8.71 5.15
C LEU A 1022 -10.01 -10.18 4.73
N PHE A 1023 -9.45 -10.54 3.57
CA PHE A 1023 -9.56 -11.91 3.04
C PHE A 1023 -8.80 -12.91 3.91
N PHE A 1024 -7.67 -12.53 4.50
CA PHE A 1024 -6.93 -13.41 5.42
C PHE A 1024 -7.66 -13.62 6.76
N ALA A 1025 -8.30 -12.59 7.32
CA ALA A 1025 -9.10 -12.73 8.53
C ALA A 1025 -10.34 -13.63 8.32
N ILE A 1026 -10.97 -13.54 7.14
CA ILE A 1026 -12.06 -14.44 6.74
C ILE A 1026 -11.53 -15.87 6.53
N PHE A 1027 -10.37 -16.05 5.88
CA PHE A 1027 -9.75 -17.36 5.71
C PHE A 1027 -9.44 -18.06 7.06
N VAL A 1028 -8.92 -17.32 8.05
CA VAL A 1028 -8.71 -17.84 9.43
C VAL A 1028 -10.04 -18.19 10.12
N ARG A 1029 -11.14 -17.48 9.81
CA ARG A 1029 -12.48 -17.80 10.34
C ARG A 1029 -13.05 -19.09 9.75
N GLU A 1030 -13.00 -19.26 8.42
CA GLU A 1030 -13.61 -20.42 7.75
C GLU A 1030 -12.79 -21.70 7.89
N CYS A 1031 -11.46 -21.62 7.84
CA CYS A 1031 -10.60 -22.81 7.97
C CYS A 1031 -10.32 -23.23 9.41
N GLY A 1032 -10.62 -22.37 10.39
CA GLY A 1032 -10.33 -22.62 11.80
C GLY A 1032 -8.82 -22.48 12.14
N PRO A 1033 -8.35 -23.14 13.21
CA PRO A 1033 -6.99 -22.93 13.74
C PRO A 1033 -5.87 -23.24 12.73
N LEU A 1034 -5.05 -22.24 12.37
CA LEU A 1034 -3.95 -22.40 11.41
C LEU A 1034 -2.58 -22.43 12.12
N GLU A 1035 -1.87 -23.56 12.03
CA GLU A 1035 -0.51 -23.69 12.58
C GLU A 1035 0.58 -23.18 11.64
N SER A 1036 1.55 -22.42 12.16
CA SER A 1036 2.72 -21.94 11.42
C SER A 1036 3.98 -21.83 12.30
N GLU A 1037 5.15 -22.04 11.69
CA GLU A 1037 6.40 -21.50 12.23
C GLU A 1037 6.31 -19.95 12.21
N ALA A 1038 6.85 -19.29 13.23
CA ALA A 1038 6.93 -17.84 13.36
C ALA A 1038 8.25 -17.43 14.03
N MET A 1039 8.76 -16.24 13.74
CA MET A 1039 9.97 -15.71 14.37
C MET A 1039 9.70 -14.43 15.16
N VAL A 1040 10.27 -14.36 16.36
CA VAL A 1040 10.10 -13.23 17.28
C VAL A 1040 10.86 -12.00 16.79
N MET A 1041 10.14 -10.89 16.63
CA MET A 1041 10.66 -9.60 16.19
C MET A 1041 11.02 -8.68 17.36
N GLY A 1042 10.30 -8.77 18.47
CA GLY A 1042 10.48 -7.90 19.63
C GLY A 1042 9.83 -8.48 20.88
N VAL A 1043 10.39 -8.17 22.05
CA VAL A 1043 9.98 -8.71 23.35
C VAL A 1043 9.74 -7.57 24.33
N LEU A 1044 8.63 -7.64 25.05
CA LEU A 1044 8.18 -6.70 26.09
C LEU A 1044 8.09 -7.43 27.45
N ASN A 1045 7.65 -6.72 28.49
CA ASN A 1045 7.42 -7.25 29.83
C ASN A 1045 6.37 -8.38 29.89
N GLU A 1046 5.27 -8.24 29.14
CA GLU A 1046 4.07 -9.10 29.24
C GLU A 1046 3.61 -9.65 27.88
N ALA A 1047 4.41 -9.42 26.82
CA ALA A 1047 4.05 -9.77 25.45
C ALA A 1047 5.28 -9.82 24.53
N PHE A 1048 5.13 -10.42 23.35
CA PHE A 1048 6.13 -10.37 22.30
C PHE A 1048 5.47 -10.32 20.91
N ASP A 1049 6.14 -9.67 19.95
CA ASP A 1049 5.68 -9.54 18.57
C ASP A 1049 6.38 -10.58 17.68
N VAL A 1050 5.61 -11.27 16.82
CA VAL A 1050 6.09 -12.33 15.91
C VAL A 1050 5.72 -12.04 14.46
N LEU A 1051 6.59 -12.47 13.53
CA LEU A 1051 6.30 -12.61 12.10
C LEU A 1051 5.93 -14.07 11.81
N VAL A 1052 4.72 -14.31 11.29
CA VAL A 1052 4.20 -15.65 11.03
C VAL A 1052 4.58 -16.09 9.62
N LEU A 1053 5.54 -17.01 9.51
CA LEU A 1053 6.34 -17.18 8.29
C LEU A 1053 5.54 -17.66 7.08
N LYS A 1054 4.58 -18.59 7.26
CA LYS A 1054 3.73 -19.08 6.15
C LYS A 1054 2.83 -18.01 5.52
N PHE A 1055 2.60 -16.90 6.22
CA PHE A 1055 1.56 -15.93 5.87
C PHE A 1055 2.06 -14.48 5.80
N GLY A 1056 3.28 -14.17 6.25
CA GLY A 1056 3.84 -12.81 6.30
C GLY A 1056 3.19 -11.87 7.34
N VAL A 1057 2.15 -12.31 8.05
CA VAL A 1057 1.41 -11.47 9.00
C VAL A 1057 2.16 -11.27 10.30
N GLN A 1058 1.99 -10.08 10.92
CA GLN A 1058 2.53 -9.75 12.22
C GLN A 1058 1.46 -9.84 13.31
N LYS A 1059 1.77 -10.50 14.42
CA LYS A 1059 0.88 -10.59 15.58
C LYS A 1059 1.64 -10.39 16.88
N ARG A 1060 0.92 -9.90 17.90
CA ARG A 1060 1.38 -9.85 19.28
C ARG A 1060 0.79 -11.02 20.05
N ILE A 1061 1.64 -11.74 20.76
CA ILE A 1061 1.24 -12.77 21.71
C ILE A 1061 1.40 -12.16 23.11
N TYR A 1062 0.34 -12.22 23.91
CA TYR A 1062 0.33 -11.72 25.29
C TYR A 1062 0.45 -12.90 26.26
N CYS A 1063 1.26 -12.78 27.31
CA CYS A 1063 1.41 -13.85 28.31
C CYS A 1063 0.09 -14.25 28.95
N ASN A 1064 -0.79 -13.26 29.18
CA ASN A 1064 -2.11 -13.44 29.80
C ASN A 1064 -3.12 -14.20 28.92
N ALA A 1065 -2.75 -14.57 27.69
CA ALA A 1065 -3.53 -15.41 26.78
C ALA A 1065 -2.96 -16.84 26.65
N LEU A 1066 -1.93 -17.18 27.44
CA LEU A 1066 -1.25 -18.48 27.43
C LEU A 1066 -1.44 -19.19 28.79
N PRO A 1067 -1.59 -20.53 28.84
CA PRO A 1067 -1.67 -21.31 30.08
C PRO A 1067 -0.29 -21.38 30.76
N LEU A 1068 -0.01 -20.39 31.61
CA LEU A 1068 1.27 -20.18 32.27
C LEU A 1068 1.10 -20.05 33.80
N LEU A 1069 1.88 -20.83 34.55
CA LEU A 1069 2.09 -20.65 36.00
C LEU A 1069 2.73 -19.29 36.32
N GLY A 1070 3.36 -18.68 35.32
CA GLY A 1070 3.86 -17.31 35.36
C GLY A 1070 4.88 -17.05 34.26
N PHE A 1071 5.41 -15.83 34.24
CA PHE A 1071 6.46 -15.42 33.33
C PHE A 1071 7.43 -14.45 34.03
N ARG A 1072 8.65 -14.33 33.51
CA ARG A 1072 9.67 -13.39 33.98
C ARG A 1072 10.34 -12.70 32.81
N PHE A 1073 10.18 -11.39 32.74
CA PHE A 1073 10.98 -10.54 31.86
C PHE A 1073 12.33 -10.21 32.50
N GLN A 1074 13.41 -10.26 31.73
CA GLN A 1074 14.75 -9.87 32.14
C GLN A 1074 15.49 -9.22 30.97
N LYS A 1075 16.31 -8.20 31.24
CA LYS A 1075 17.32 -7.72 30.28
C LYS A 1075 18.65 -8.40 30.59
N VAL A 1076 19.02 -9.42 29.82
CA VAL A 1076 20.31 -10.13 29.97
C VAL A 1076 21.36 -9.37 29.16
N GLY A 1077 22.22 -8.64 29.88
CA GLY A 1077 23.11 -7.64 29.26
C GLY A 1077 22.29 -6.53 28.61
N LYS A 1078 22.21 -6.53 27.28
CA LYS A 1078 21.35 -5.61 26.50
C LYS A 1078 20.18 -6.30 25.78
N LYS A 1079 20.07 -7.63 25.86
CA LYS A 1079 19.03 -8.40 25.16
C LYS A 1079 17.80 -8.56 26.04
N PRO A 1080 16.58 -8.29 25.54
CA PRO A 1080 15.35 -8.63 26.25
C PRO A 1080 15.09 -10.14 26.13
N GLU A 1081 14.80 -10.76 27.26
CA GLU A 1081 14.44 -12.17 27.39
C GLU A 1081 13.17 -12.28 28.24
N LEU A 1082 12.29 -13.19 27.86
CA LEU A 1082 11.01 -13.44 28.51
C LEU A 1082 10.87 -14.94 28.75
N THR A 1083 11.09 -15.36 29.99
CA THR A 1083 10.97 -16.76 30.40
C THR A 1083 9.52 -17.07 30.74
N LEU A 1084 8.92 -18.00 30.01
CA LEU A 1084 7.56 -18.51 30.23
C LEU A 1084 7.61 -19.82 31.02
N MET A 1085 6.74 -19.98 32.00
CA MET A 1085 6.62 -21.19 32.83
C MET A 1085 5.26 -21.84 32.55
N TRP A 1086 5.24 -22.90 31.74
CA TRP A 1086 4.02 -23.52 31.24
C TRP A 1086 3.31 -24.37 32.31
N GLU A 1087 1.97 -24.28 32.35
CA GLU A 1087 1.14 -25.18 33.15
C GLU A 1087 1.29 -26.64 32.69
N PRO A 1088 1.41 -27.61 33.62
CA PRO A 1088 1.51 -29.02 33.24
C PRO A 1088 0.14 -29.58 32.79
N GLU A 1089 0.11 -30.31 31.67
CA GLU A 1089 -1.12 -30.92 31.14
C GLU A 1089 -1.66 -32.06 32.04
N LYS A 1090 -0.81 -32.58 32.92
CA LYS A 1090 -1.12 -33.63 33.90
C LYS A 1090 -0.42 -33.31 35.21
N LEU A 1091 -1.07 -33.62 36.33
CA LEU A 1091 -0.53 -33.37 37.68
C LEU A 1091 0.82 -34.07 37.98
N GLU A 1092 1.18 -35.07 37.18
CA GLU A 1092 2.42 -35.86 37.29
C GLU A 1092 3.59 -35.29 36.45
N GLN A 1093 3.38 -34.18 35.73
CA GLN A 1093 4.31 -33.66 34.73
C GLN A 1093 4.99 -32.36 35.21
N GLU A 1094 6.30 -32.23 35.00
CA GLU A 1094 7.03 -31.02 35.40
C GLU A 1094 6.66 -29.78 34.55
N SER A 1095 6.74 -28.61 35.17
CA SER A 1095 6.48 -27.32 34.51
C SER A 1095 7.58 -26.99 33.49
N VAL A 1096 7.22 -26.94 32.21
CA VAL A 1096 8.19 -26.67 31.14
C VAL A 1096 8.55 -25.19 31.12
N HIS A 1097 9.84 -24.86 31.15
CA HIS A 1097 10.34 -23.49 31.01
C HIS A 1097 10.77 -23.22 29.57
N GLN A 1098 10.38 -22.07 29.02
CA GLN A 1098 10.74 -21.65 27.66
C GLN A 1098 11.23 -20.21 27.66
N VAL A 1099 12.44 -19.96 27.14
CA VAL A 1099 12.99 -18.60 27.01
C VAL A 1099 12.67 -18.05 25.62
N ILE A 1100 11.98 -16.93 25.58
CA ILE A 1100 11.66 -16.17 24.37
C ILE A 1100 12.58 -14.96 24.27
N THR A 1101 13.30 -14.81 23.15
CA THR A 1101 14.10 -13.62 22.83
C THR A 1101 13.95 -13.25 21.35
N ILE A 1102 14.60 -12.17 20.93
CA ILE A 1102 14.58 -11.69 19.55
C ILE A 1102 15.23 -12.73 18.63
N PHE A 1103 14.60 -13.01 17.49
CA PHE A 1103 14.94 -14.09 16.57
C PHE A 1103 14.82 -15.51 17.17
N THR A 1104 14.09 -15.74 18.26
CA THR A 1104 13.64 -17.10 18.61
C THR A 1104 12.62 -17.57 17.55
N LEU A 1105 12.79 -18.80 17.04
CA LEU A 1105 11.80 -19.47 16.20
C LEU A 1105 10.80 -20.22 17.10
N VAL A 1106 9.51 -20.10 16.82
CA VAL A 1106 8.41 -20.67 17.60
C VAL A 1106 7.31 -21.25 16.70
N GLU A 1107 6.51 -22.18 17.21
CA GLU A 1107 5.24 -22.57 16.58
C GLU A 1107 4.10 -21.74 17.15
N VAL A 1108 3.23 -21.23 16.28
CA VAL A 1108 2.05 -20.44 16.65
C VAL A 1108 0.81 -20.96 15.95
N VAL A 1109 -0.34 -20.75 16.60
CA VAL A 1109 -1.66 -21.06 16.06
C VAL A 1109 -2.44 -19.76 15.89
N LEU A 1110 -2.99 -19.53 14.70
CA LEU A 1110 -3.90 -18.41 14.42
C LEU A 1110 -5.35 -18.84 14.63
N THR A 1111 -6.12 -18.05 15.38
CA THR A 1111 -7.49 -18.36 15.79
C THR A 1111 -8.39 -17.14 15.71
N SER A 1112 -9.63 -17.31 15.24
CA SER A 1112 -10.64 -16.23 15.19
C SER A 1112 -11.16 -15.87 16.58
N ASP A 1113 -11.27 -14.57 16.89
CA ASP A 1113 -11.55 -14.04 18.23
C ASP A 1113 -13.06 -13.83 18.50
N GLY A 1114 -13.94 -14.45 17.71
CA GLY A 1114 -15.41 -14.30 17.78
C GLY A 1114 -15.95 -12.95 17.31
N VAL A 1115 -15.19 -11.87 17.47
CA VAL A 1115 -15.48 -10.54 16.90
C VAL A 1115 -15.17 -10.54 15.39
N PRO A 1116 -16.03 -9.95 14.53
CA PRO A 1116 -15.78 -9.86 13.09
C PRO A 1116 -14.37 -9.37 12.73
N LEU A 1117 -13.74 -10.08 11.78
CA LEU A 1117 -12.38 -9.87 11.27
C LEU A 1117 -11.24 -9.89 12.30
N LYS A 1118 -11.49 -10.18 13.58
CA LYS A 1118 -10.43 -10.30 14.58
C LYS A 1118 -9.94 -11.73 14.70
N TYR A 1119 -8.63 -11.87 14.73
CA TYR A 1119 -7.94 -13.12 14.98
C TYR A 1119 -6.65 -12.89 15.75
N SER A 1120 -6.38 -13.77 16.71
CA SER A 1120 -5.21 -13.77 17.57
C SER A 1120 -4.11 -14.70 17.04
N ALA A 1121 -2.95 -14.65 17.69
CA ALA A 1121 -1.93 -15.69 17.58
C ALA A 1121 -1.62 -16.19 19.00
N LEU A 1122 -1.69 -17.50 19.19
CA LEU A 1122 -1.31 -18.17 20.42
C LEU A 1122 0.01 -18.92 20.22
N LEU A 1123 0.90 -18.85 21.20
CA LEU A 1123 2.13 -19.64 21.21
C LEU A 1123 1.73 -21.10 21.50
N LYS A 1124 2.19 -22.04 20.68
CA LYS A 1124 2.00 -23.46 20.94
C LYS A 1124 3.00 -23.90 22.01
N ARG A 1125 2.53 -24.69 22.99
CA ARG A 1125 3.41 -25.27 24.03
C ARG A 1125 4.56 -26.03 23.33
N PRO A 1126 5.83 -25.84 23.73
CA PRO A 1126 6.93 -26.63 23.20
C PRO A 1126 6.71 -28.09 23.55
N SER A 1127 6.63 -28.94 22.52
CA SER A 1127 6.58 -30.40 22.69
C SER A 1127 7.84 -30.88 23.40
N LEU A 1128 7.68 -31.65 24.48
CA LEU A 1128 8.78 -32.39 25.08
C LEU A 1128 9.43 -33.30 24.02
N ARG A 1129 10.76 -33.28 23.97
CA ARG A 1129 11.60 -34.16 23.15
C ARG A 1129 12.34 -35.13 24.07
#